data_AF-A0A397U404-F1
#
_entry.id   AF-A0A397U404-F1
#
_cell.length_a   1.000
_cell.length_b   1.000
_cell.length_c   1.000
_cell.angle_alpha   90.00
_cell.angle_beta   90.00
_cell.angle_gamma   90.00
#
_symmetry.space_group_name_H-M   'P 1'
#
loop_
_entity.id
_entity.type
_entity.pdbx_description
1 polymer ?
#
loop_
_entity_poly.entity_id
_entity_poly.type
_entity_poly.pdbx_seq_one_letter_code
_entity_poly.pdbx_strand_id
1 'polypeptide(L)'
;MLELLKRESAWLFQNERLIHVTFYTFASLAREHDRFDQLRTREAQFCKVIFDNHYNVCFKIGRDLYRLLLEVSNIPDFAAIYSNLDHNAKLLMIRKPTVDYCLSSRLTSDEKARITSYLENHTPKAFPRKFETFFRDFSISGYTLSDIIRWICGAFRSAKLNSEYQRHQLISAMIAHARDKEPSNEAKQSIMLLSKAALILDWLSFDRSSANQNINDNLINIEPTIRLISDSYRTDSQFGPELIEYLGSSISNFLPGFDPEIRENVRVAAQTVLRRNIMTMDDLNTIRSKANDGRAASRIILELWGSNKQAELEPINIQPTITRSNSLNNPQFGIHQLHNQASSSPSASYSSKIQTDPPQSHASAAQIQPLSTRIQPAPLSSNTPQKLVQPVISQSTSLPTLSQQSFQQQSPSLPPRQQLTPLNQAAGTLYSRPLNHSGSTSNSDQQNSRRTSVKYDSLSMQSSPLVQPTQQDLPVSIPRQQIPPTSALKPSDQKAPIDNSKKLRMWLYLSALPNFEKAIQNNNIDDSLEQLKNIFEIFLKSVDLGFPNSPHFKELPEKLANPLCNSINFDELKNCYDFSNRLLKIEPSGRNLFNLLLSWIFQWKTEPNDNNSNKYKAFELLRLIINCAKQTDGSNEIHAKARSKLMMYCLGRSQSSGLHDTSGVLLDTMGSINIINLPEAIELYTTYLKFEISREKTSSNAEKEFKQRWLEDLTLLQENENSVFLSMVPLLLKSWPDVFVGTPRFIYMIVSGVNPAIIYKFETDLRQQKYKIIGDIEGVDSILGLIYYIC
;
A
#
# COMPACT_ATOMS: atom_id res chain seq x y z
N MET A 1 -2.77 -20.65 -4.73
CA MET A 1 -3.81 -19.62 -4.88
C MET A 1 -5.03 -20.13 -5.63
N LEU A 2 -4.91 -20.55 -6.90
CA LEU A 2 -6.03 -20.98 -7.76
C LEU A 2 -7.07 -21.88 -7.06
N GLU A 3 -6.63 -22.98 -6.45
CA GLU A 3 -7.52 -23.94 -5.79
C GLU A 3 -8.26 -23.38 -4.56
N LEU A 4 -7.66 -22.40 -3.86
CA LEU A 4 -8.35 -21.68 -2.79
C LEU A 4 -9.49 -20.83 -3.36
N LEU A 5 -9.21 -20.05 -4.41
CA LEU A 5 -10.20 -19.17 -5.05
C LEU A 5 -11.30 -19.95 -5.79
N LYS A 6 -11.02 -21.17 -6.27
CA LYS A 6 -12.03 -22.09 -6.82
C LYS A 6 -12.94 -22.67 -5.73
N ARG A 7 -12.37 -23.05 -4.58
CA ARG A 7 -13.12 -23.58 -3.43
C ARG A 7 -13.98 -22.48 -2.79
N GLU A 8 -13.37 -21.35 -2.46
CA GLU A 8 -14.03 -20.15 -1.93
C GLU A 8 -14.59 -19.27 -3.07
N SER A 9 -15.25 -19.88 -4.06
CA SER A 9 -15.76 -19.14 -5.24
C SER A 9 -16.97 -18.26 -4.89
N ALA A 10 -17.88 -18.74 -4.04
CA ALA A 10 -18.99 -17.92 -3.52
C ALA A 10 -18.50 -16.66 -2.77
N TRP A 11 -17.37 -16.78 -2.06
CA TRP A 11 -16.68 -15.71 -1.35
C TRP A 11 -16.04 -14.71 -2.32
N LEU A 12 -15.29 -15.20 -3.31
CA LEU A 12 -14.74 -14.36 -4.40
C LEU A 12 -15.84 -13.54 -5.09
N PHE A 13 -16.99 -14.16 -5.35
CA PHE A 13 -18.12 -13.56 -6.04
C PHE A 13 -18.83 -12.44 -5.25
N GLN A 14 -18.48 -12.23 -3.98
CA GLN A 14 -18.99 -11.15 -3.14
C GLN A 14 -18.08 -9.90 -3.14
N ASN A 15 -16.84 -9.99 -3.65
CA ASN A 15 -15.92 -8.85 -3.75
C ASN A 15 -15.56 -8.51 -5.22
N GLU A 16 -16.15 -7.41 -5.71
CA GLU A 16 -15.89 -6.83 -7.04
C GLU A 16 -14.40 -6.59 -7.34
N ARG A 17 -13.66 -6.01 -6.39
CA ARG A 17 -12.23 -5.72 -6.58
C ARG A 17 -11.43 -7.01 -6.69
N LEU A 18 -11.80 -8.03 -5.92
CA LEU A 18 -11.13 -9.32 -5.96
C LEU A 18 -11.48 -10.12 -7.23
N ILE A 19 -12.71 -10.04 -7.73
CA ILE A 19 -13.09 -10.53 -9.08
C ILE A 19 -12.17 -9.93 -10.14
N HIS A 20 -11.99 -8.61 -10.13
CA HIS A 20 -11.12 -7.90 -11.08
C HIS A 20 -9.67 -8.41 -11.00
N VAL A 21 -9.07 -8.41 -9.81
CA VAL A 21 -7.67 -8.82 -9.60
C VAL A 21 -7.48 -10.30 -9.92
N THR A 22 -8.43 -11.17 -9.54
CA THR A 22 -8.38 -12.61 -9.79
C THR A 22 -8.43 -12.92 -11.29
N PHE A 23 -9.41 -12.38 -12.01
CA PHE A 23 -9.53 -12.58 -13.45
C PHE A 23 -8.29 -12.03 -14.17
N TYR A 24 -7.90 -10.79 -13.89
CA TYR A 24 -6.77 -10.12 -14.56
C TYR A 24 -5.44 -10.86 -14.31
N THR A 25 -5.25 -11.42 -13.11
CA THR A 25 -4.05 -12.20 -12.75
C THR A 25 -4.02 -13.56 -13.44
N PHE A 26 -5.10 -14.37 -13.39
CA PHE A 26 -5.09 -15.70 -14.01
C PHE A 26 -5.19 -15.65 -15.54
N ALA A 27 -5.93 -14.70 -16.12
CA ALA A 27 -5.90 -14.47 -17.56
C ALA A 27 -4.51 -14.05 -18.05
N SER A 28 -3.77 -13.27 -17.24
CA SER A 28 -2.38 -13.00 -17.56
C SER A 28 -1.49 -14.24 -17.45
N LEU A 29 -1.54 -14.97 -16.33
CA LEU A 29 -0.66 -16.12 -16.07
C LEU A 29 -0.86 -17.25 -17.10
N ALA A 30 -2.08 -17.41 -17.61
CA ALA A 30 -2.38 -18.34 -18.70
C ALA A 30 -1.58 -18.06 -19.99
N ARG A 31 -1.10 -16.82 -20.24
CA ARG A 31 -0.17 -16.48 -21.34
C ARG A 31 1.24 -17.01 -21.12
N GLU A 32 1.65 -17.16 -19.86
CA GLU A 32 3.01 -17.51 -19.44
C GLU A 32 3.14 -19.03 -19.13
N HIS A 33 2.02 -19.72 -18.91
CA HIS A 33 1.93 -21.14 -18.54
C HIS A 33 1.87 -22.13 -19.72
N ASP A 34 2.39 -21.78 -20.90
CA ASP A 34 2.43 -22.66 -22.09
C ASP A 34 3.18 -23.99 -21.87
N ARG A 35 4.07 -24.06 -20.87
CA ARG A 35 4.77 -25.30 -20.47
C ARG A 35 4.01 -26.13 -19.42
N PHE A 36 2.84 -25.67 -18.99
CA PHE A 36 2.06 -26.22 -17.89
C PHE A 36 0.57 -26.33 -18.30
N ASP A 37 0.28 -26.98 -19.42
CA ASP A 37 -1.06 -27.09 -20.02
C ASP A 37 -2.18 -27.36 -19.02
N GLN A 38 -2.01 -28.30 -18.09
CA GLN A 38 -3.02 -28.62 -17.08
C GLN A 38 -3.33 -27.44 -16.14
N LEU A 39 -2.33 -26.62 -15.79
CA LEU A 39 -2.51 -25.41 -15.00
C LEU A 39 -3.17 -24.32 -15.84
N ARG A 40 -2.63 -24.06 -17.05
CA ARG A 40 -3.17 -23.11 -18.03
C ARG A 40 -4.65 -23.35 -18.31
N THR A 41 -5.06 -24.61 -18.48
CA THR A 41 -6.47 -25.02 -18.62
C THR A 41 -7.29 -24.77 -17.34
N ARG A 42 -6.79 -25.14 -16.15
CA ARG A 42 -7.53 -24.91 -14.88
C ARG A 42 -7.74 -23.42 -14.58
N GLU A 43 -6.80 -22.57 -14.99
CA GLU A 43 -6.86 -21.10 -14.89
C GLU A 43 -7.85 -20.52 -15.91
N ALA A 44 -7.76 -20.93 -17.18
CA ALA A 44 -8.67 -20.47 -18.23
C ALA A 44 -10.13 -20.84 -17.94
N GLN A 45 -10.39 -22.08 -17.53
CA GLN A 45 -11.70 -22.54 -17.06
C GLN A 45 -12.20 -21.73 -15.86
N PHE A 46 -11.32 -21.36 -14.92
CA PHE A 46 -11.72 -20.57 -13.75
C PHE A 46 -12.04 -19.12 -14.13
N CYS A 47 -11.22 -18.49 -14.98
CA CYS A 47 -11.53 -17.19 -15.56
C CYS A 47 -12.87 -17.21 -16.32
N LYS A 48 -13.16 -18.27 -17.07
CA LYS A 48 -14.46 -18.45 -17.73
C LYS A 48 -15.61 -18.56 -16.72
N VAL A 49 -15.47 -19.36 -15.66
CA VAL A 49 -16.48 -19.44 -14.58
C VAL A 49 -16.69 -18.07 -13.90
N ILE A 50 -15.63 -17.29 -13.66
CA ILE A 50 -15.75 -15.92 -13.14
C ILE A 50 -16.52 -15.03 -14.14
N PHE A 51 -16.17 -15.09 -15.43
CA PHE A 51 -16.75 -14.24 -16.46
C PHE A 51 -18.22 -14.58 -16.75
N ASP A 52 -18.56 -15.84 -16.91
CA ASP A 52 -19.93 -16.28 -17.22
C ASP A 52 -20.93 -15.87 -16.11
N ASN A 53 -20.48 -15.84 -14.85
CA ASN A 53 -21.31 -15.43 -13.70
C ASN A 53 -21.25 -13.91 -13.41
N HIS A 54 -20.14 -13.23 -13.72
CA HIS A 54 -19.87 -11.84 -13.31
C HIS A 54 -19.29 -10.93 -14.41
N TYR A 55 -19.65 -11.15 -15.68
CA TYR A 55 -19.13 -10.36 -16.82
C TYR A 55 -19.31 -8.84 -16.63
N ASN A 56 -20.42 -8.41 -16.04
CA ASN A 56 -20.73 -7.02 -15.72
C ASN A 56 -19.75 -6.40 -14.70
N VAL A 57 -19.19 -7.24 -13.83
CA VAL A 57 -18.09 -6.90 -12.93
C VAL A 57 -16.79 -6.88 -13.74
N CYS A 58 -16.44 -7.96 -14.44
CA CYS A 58 -15.22 -8.04 -15.26
C CYS A 58 -15.07 -6.84 -16.22
N PHE A 59 -16.13 -6.36 -16.88
CA PHE A 59 -16.08 -5.20 -17.78
C PHE A 59 -15.56 -3.93 -17.08
N LYS A 60 -15.70 -3.81 -15.76
CA LYS A 60 -15.18 -2.67 -15.00
C LYS A 60 -13.66 -2.69 -14.85
N ILE A 61 -12.96 -3.78 -15.20
CA ILE A 61 -11.49 -3.80 -15.31
C ILE A 61 -11.00 -2.72 -16.29
N GLY A 62 -11.72 -2.50 -17.41
CA GLY A 62 -11.39 -1.53 -18.45
C GLY A 62 -10.61 -2.09 -19.64
N ARG A 63 -10.02 -1.21 -20.46
CA ARG A 63 -9.42 -1.52 -21.77
C ARG A 63 -8.37 -2.62 -21.79
N ASP A 64 -7.58 -2.80 -20.73
CA ASP A 64 -6.62 -3.89 -20.67
C ASP A 64 -7.28 -5.28 -20.55
N LEU A 65 -8.56 -5.40 -20.18
CA LEU A 65 -9.31 -6.66 -20.32
C LEU A 65 -9.50 -7.04 -21.79
N TYR A 66 -9.76 -6.06 -22.67
CA TYR A 66 -9.84 -6.31 -24.11
C TYR A 66 -8.48 -6.76 -24.66
N ARG A 67 -7.39 -6.07 -24.25
CA ARG A 67 -6.01 -6.47 -24.56
C ARG A 67 -5.72 -7.90 -24.12
N LEU A 68 -5.96 -8.24 -22.86
CA LEU A 68 -5.72 -9.59 -22.35
C LEU A 68 -6.52 -10.64 -23.13
N LEU A 69 -7.83 -10.43 -23.35
CA LEU A 69 -8.67 -11.39 -24.08
C LEU A 69 -8.24 -11.61 -25.53
N LEU A 70 -7.65 -10.62 -26.20
CA LEU A 70 -6.98 -10.81 -27.49
C LEU A 70 -5.71 -11.66 -27.34
N GLU A 71 -4.86 -11.37 -26.35
CA GLU A 71 -3.60 -12.11 -26.15
C GLU A 71 -3.80 -13.58 -25.71
N VAL A 72 -4.91 -13.93 -25.05
CA VAL A 72 -5.28 -15.33 -24.73
C VAL A 72 -6.32 -15.94 -25.67
N SER A 73 -6.65 -15.30 -26.81
CA SER A 73 -7.72 -15.79 -27.71
C SER A 73 -7.42 -17.12 -28.41
N ASN A 74 -6.20 -17.67 -28.23
CA ASN A 74 -5.79 -19.00 -28.67
C ASN A 74 -6.18 -20.13 -27.69
N ILE A 75 -6.52 -19.81 -26.43
CA ILE A 75 -6.93 -20.77 -25.41
C ILE A 75 -8.47 -20.95 -25.46
N PRO A 76 -9.02 -22.19 -25.58
CA PRO A 76 -10.43 -22.41 -25.89
C PRO A 76 -11.45 -21.69 -24.99
N ASP A 77 -11.27 -21.69 -23.67
CA ASP A 77 -12.18 -21.02 -22.73
C ASP A 77 -12.20 -19.49 -22.93
N PHE A 78 -11.04 -18.89 -23.20
CA PHE A 78 -10.92 -17.45 -23.48
C PHE A 78 -11.38 -17.10 -24.91
N ALA A 79 -11.16 -17.99 -25.88
CA ALA A 79 -11.73 -17.87 -27.22
C ALA A 79 -13.27 -17.84 -27.17
N ALA A 80 -13.89 -18.69 -26.34
CA ALA A 80 -15.34 -18.69 -26.10
C ALA A 80 -15.82 -17.37 -25.46
N ILE A 81 -15.09 -16.82 -24.47
CA ILE A 81 -15.38 -15.48 -23.92
C ILE A 81 -15.32 -14.41 -25.03
N TYR A 82 -14.20 -14.36 -25.78
CA TYR A 82 -13.95 -13.30 -26.76
C TYR A 82 -14.93 -13.34 -27.96
N SER A 83 -15.34 -14.53 -28.40
CA SER A 83 -16.30 -14.73 -29.50
C SER A 83 -17.75 -14.42 -29.10
N ASN A 84 -18.13 -14.70 -27.85
CA ASN A 84 -19.46 -14.35 -27.31
C ASN A 84 -19.64 -12.85 -27.06
N LEU A 85 -18.55 -12.07 -26.99
CA LEU A 85 -18.62 -10.62 -26.83
C LEU A 85 -19.02 -9.92 -28.13
N ASP A 86 -20.13 -9.18 -28.10
CA ASP A 86 -20.55 -8.35 -29.23
C ASP A 86 -19.67 -7.11 -29.44
N HIS A 87 -19.92 -6.42 -30.56
CA HIS A 87 -19.20 -5.22 -30.99
C HIS A 87 -19.31 -4.04 -30.00
N ASN A 88 -20.47 -3.85 -29.36
CA ASN A 88 -20.70 -2.79 -28.37
C ASN A 88 -20.03 -3.12 -27.02
N ALA A 89 -20.07 -4.37 -26.59
CA ALA A 89 -19.40 -4.82 -25.37
C ALA A 89 -17.88 -4.60 -25.44
N LYS A 90 -17.26 -4.96 -26.56
CA LYS A 90 -15.83 -4.70 -26.85
C LYS A 90 -15.51 -3.21 -26.83
N LEU A 91 -16.35 -2.38 -27.47
CA LEU A 91 -16.21 -0.93 -27.49
C LEU A 91 -16.32 -0.29 -26.09
N LEU A 92 -17.28 -0.74 -25.26
CA LEU A 92 -17.46 -0.27 -23.89
C LEU A 92 -16.22 -0.55 -23.02
N MET A 93 -15.62 -1.74 -23.18
CA MET A 93 -14.38 -2.11 -22.50
C MET A 93 -13.21 -1.21 -22.92
N ILE A 94 -13.01 -0.97 -24.22
CA ILE A 94 -11.94 -0.12 -24.78
C ILE A 94 -12.08 1.33 -24.30
N ARG A 95 -13.29 1.90 -24.36
CA ARG A 95 -13.54 3.29 -23.92
C ARG A 95 -13.15 3.48 -22.45
N LYS A 96 -13.45 2.52 -21.57
CA LYS A 96 -13.15 2.63 -20.13
C LYS A 96 -11.63 2.54 -19.84
N PRO A 97 -11.02 3.50 -19.11
CA PRO A 97 -9.67 3.35 -18.57
C PRO A 97 -9.53 2.10 -17.69
N THR A 98 -8.34 1.50 -17.69
CA THR A 98 -8.03 0.35 -16.83
C THR A 98 -7.88 0.79 -15.38
N VAL A 99 -8.41 0.02 -14.42
CA VAL A 99 -8.26 0.32 -12.99
C VAL A 99 -6.84 0.05 -12.48
N ASP A 100 -6.22 1.04 -11.84
CA ASP A 100 -4.80 1.07 -11.46
C ASP A 100 -4.35 -0.14 -10.63
N TYR A 101 -5.24 -0.71 -9.82
CA TYR A 101 -4.93 -1.89 -8.99
C TYR A 101 -4.86 -3.19 -9.79
N CYS A 102 -5.48 -3.29 -10.96
CA CYS A 102 -5.28 -4.44 -11.88
C CYS A 102 -3.92 -4.32 -12.57
N LEU A 103 -3.58 -3.14 -13.10
CA LEU A 103 -2.23 -2.86 -13.61
C LEU A 103 -1.17 -3.16 -12.53
N SER A 104 -1.43 -2.73 -11.30
CA SER A 104 -0.52 -2.92 -10.16
C SER A 104 -0.54 -4.33 -9.55
N SER A 105 -1.47 -5.22 -9.90
CA SER A 105 -1.47 -6.61 -9.41
C SER A 105 -0.60 -7.55 -10.24
N ARG A 106 -0.09 -7.09 -11.39
CA ARG A 106 0.77 -7.88 -12.29
C ARG A 106 2.26 -7.80 -11.95
N LEU A 107 2.69 -6.69 -11.35
CA LEU A 107 4.07 -6.50 -10.89
C LEU A 107 4.15 -6.81 -9.39
N THR A 108 5.20 -7.50 -8.96
CA THR A 108 5.54 -7.67 -7.54
C THR A 108 5.88 -6.32 -6.90
N SER A 109 5.83 -6.25 -5.56
CA SER A 109 6.17 -5.01 -4.85
C SER A 109 7.66 -4.64 -4.96
N ASP A 110 8.56 -5.61 -5.12
CA ASP A 110 9.98 -5.34 -5.39
C ASP A 110 10.17 -4.73 -6.79
N GLU A 111 9.52 -5.27 -7.82
CA GLU A 111 9.58 -4.71 -9.17
C GLU A 111 9.06 -3.26 -9.21
N LYS A 112 7.89 -2.99 -8.60
CA LYS A 112 7.33 -1.64 -8.51
C LYS A 112 8.23 -0.71 -7.71
N ALA A 113 8.76 -1.15 -6.56
CA ALA A 113 9.66 -0.33 -5.74
C ALA A 113 10.96 0.02 -6.46
N ARG A 114 11.55 -0.93 -7.21
CA ARG A 114 12.74 -0.70 -8.04
C ARG A 114 12.46 0.23 -9.21
N ILE A 115 11.36 0.03 -9.95
CA ILE A 115 10.96 0.92 -11.06
C ILE A 115 10.72 2.34 -10.55
N THR A 116 9.95 2.50 -9.47
CA THR A 116 9.70 3.81 -8.86
C THR A 116 11.02 4.44 -8.40
N SER A 117 11.82 3.75 -7.59
CA SER A 117 13.11 4.29 -7.10
C SER A 117 14.06 4.67 -8.25
N TYR A 118 14.06 3.92 -9.34
CA TYR A 118 14.88 4.21 -10.52
C TYR A 118 14.44 5.48 -11.25
N LEU A 119 13.12 5.65 -11.49
CA LEU A 119 12.55 6.87 -12.08
C LEU A 119 12.66 8.09 -11.13
N GLU A 120 12.59 7.86 -9.82
CA GLU A 120 12.49 8.89 -8.80
C GLU A 120 13.83 9.41 -8.26
N ASN A 121 14.88 8.60 -8.29
CA ASN A 121 16.13 8.90 -7.59
C ASN A 121 17.35 8.92 -8.53
N HIS A 122 17.19 8.59 -9.81
CA HIS A 122 18.26 8.61 -10.82
C HIS A 122 17.89 9.50 -12.01
N THR A 123 18.91 9.92 -12.76
CA THR A 123 18.74 10.81 -13.93
C THR A 123 18.94 10.02 -15.23
N PRO A 124 18.47 10.53 -16.39
CA PRO A 124 18.67 9.93 -17.70
C PRO A 124 20.12 9.51 -17.99
N LYS A 125 21.07 10.36 -17.61
CA LYS A 125 22.52 10.12 -17.81
C LYS A 125 23.08 9.02 -16.89
N ALA A 126 22.41 8.72 -15.79
CA ALA A 126 22.75 7.63 -14.89
C ALA A 126 22.08 6.30 -15.26
N PHE A 127 20.96 6.33 -16.01
CA PHE A 127 20.18 5.14 -16.35
C PHE A 127 21.04 4.01 -16.97
N PRO A 128 21.79 4.17 -18.07
CA PRO A 128 22.52 3.05 -18.68
C PRO A 128 23.57 2.39 -17.76
N ARG A 129 24.10 3.14 -16.78
CA ARG A 129 25.10 2.64 -15.82
C ARG A 129 24.50 1.91 -14.63
N LYS A 130 23.21 2.13 -14.35
CA LYS A 130 22.49 1.56 -13.20
C LYS A 130 21.42 0.54 -13.58
N PHE A 131 21.03 0.48 -14.86
CA PHE A 131 19.98 -0.42 -15.35
C PHE A 131 20.23 -1.87 -14.90
N GLU A 132 21.41 -2.41 -15.20
CA GLU A 132 21.79 -3.77 -14.76
C GLU A 132 21.77 -3.93 -13.23
N THR A 133 22.21 -2.93 -12.47
CA THR A 133 22.20 -3.01 -10.99
C THR A 133 20.79 -3.14 -10.41
N PHE A 134 19.77 -2.58 -11.08
CA PHE A 134 18.37 -2.65 -10.65
C PHE A 134 17.62 -3.84 -11.26
N PHE A 135 17.88 -4.14 -12.54
CA PHE A 135 17.02 -4.97 -13.39
C PHE A 135 17.67 -6.25 -13.93
N ARG A 136 18.96 -6.52 -13.67
CA ARG A 136 19.64 -7.79 -14.03
C ARG A 136 18.80 -9.01 -13.66
N ASP A 137 18.25 -8.99 -12.45
CA ASP A 137 17.51 -10.08 -11.82
C ASP A 137 16.03 -10.16 -12.25
N PHE A 138 15.53 -9.23 -13.08
CA PHE A 138 14.17 -9.31 -13.61
C PHE A 138 14.08 -10.38 -14.70
N SER A 139 13.08 -11.25 -14.59
CA SER A 139 12.69 -12.19 -15.63
C SER A 139 11.71 -11.53 -16.61
N ILE A 140 12.22 -10.61 -17.42
CA ILE A 140 11.40 -9.82 -18.37
C ILE A 140 11.06 -10.66 -19.62
N SER A 141 9.97 -11.41 -19.57
CA SER A 141 9.37 -12.00 -20.79
C SER A 141 8.61 -10.93 -21.59
N GLY A 142 8.21 -11.25 -22.83
CA GLY A 142 7.39 -10.33 -23.65
C GLY A 142 6.03 -9.97 -23.01
N TYR A 143 5.37 -10.91 -22.33
CA TYR A 143 4.10 -10.65 -21.63
C TYR A 143 4.31 -9.85 -20.35
N THR A 144 5.37 -10.18 -19.60
CA THR A 144 5.76 -9.47 -18.38
C THR A 144 6.16 -8.02 -18.71
N LEU A 145 6.89 -7.80 -19.81
CA LEU A 145 7.22 -6.47 -20.34
C LEU A 145 5.99 -5.69 -20.76
N SER A 146 5.03 -6.33 -21.44
CA SER A 146 3.75 -5.71 -21.80
C SER A 146 3.04 -5.18 -20.55
N ASP A 147 2.89 -6.00 -19.51
CA ASP A 147 2.26 -5.58 -18.24
C ASP A 147 3.07 -4.48 -17.52
N ILE A 148 4.41 -4.51 -17.55
CA ILE A 148 5.27 -3.44 -17.01
C ILE A 148 5.07 -2.12 -17.77
N ILE A 149 5.02 -2.15 -19.10
CA ILE A 149 4.75 -0.95 -19.94
C ILE A 149 3.36 -0.39 -19.61
N ARG A 150 2.34 -1.25 -19.54
CA ARG A 150 0.97 -0.85 -19.16
C ARG A 150 0.93 -0.22 -17.76
N TRP A 151 1.70 -0.74 -16.80
CA TRP A 151 1.81 -0.15 -15.47
C TRP A 151 2.51 1.22 -15.49
N ILE A 152 3.64 1.37 -16.20
CA ILE A 152 4.39 2.63 -16.29
C ILE A 152 3.55 3.74 -16.96
N CYS A 153 2.79 3.42 -18.02
CA CYS A 153 1.90 4.39 -18.65
C CYS A 153 0.68 4.70 -17.75
N GLY A 154 -0.07 3.66 -17.37
CA GLY A 154 -1.41 3.79 -16.81
C GLY A 154 -1.50 4.01 -15.30
N ALA A 155 -0.59 3.46 -14.49
CA ALA A 155 -0.74 3.39 -13.03
C ALA A 155 0.46 3.92 -12.21
N PHE A 156 1.66 4.01 -12.78
CA PHE A 156 2.75 4.76 -12.14
C PHE A 156 2.37 6.25 -12.06
N ARG A 157 2.47 6.83 -10.86
CA ARG A 157 2.31 8.26 -10.60
C ARG A 157 3.34 8.72 -9.56
N SER A 158 3.98 9.87 -9.77
CA SER A 158 4.97 10.45 -8.87
C SER A 158 4.77 11.94 -8.64
N ALA A 159 5.07 12.42 -7.42
CA ALA A 159 5.13 13.84 -7.12
C ALA A 159 6.34 14.55 -7.78
N LYS A 160 7.32 13.79 -8.29
CA LYS A 160 8.49 14.32 -9.01
C LYS A 160 8.16 14.44 -10.50
N LEU A 161 7.82 15.65 -10.94
CA LEU A 161 7.48 15.94 -12.36
C LEU A 161 8.55 15.45 -13.36
N ASN A 162 9.83 15.50 -12.99
CA ASN A 162 10.93 14.97 -13.81
C ASN A 162 10.83 13.45 -14.04
N SER A 163 10.28 12.70 -13.08
CA SER A 163 10.17 11.23 -13.13
C SER A 163 9.05 10.80 -14.07
N GLU A 164 7.92 11.52 -14.09
CA GLU A 164 6.85 11.34 -15.08
C GLU A 164 7.38 11.50 -16.51
N TYR A 165 8.11 12.59 -16.76
CA TYR A 165 8.68 12.84 -18.09
C TYR A 165 9.79 11.87 -18.50
N GLN A 166 10.33 11.03 -17.61
CA GLN A 166 11.43 10.10 -17.92
C GLN A 166 10.99 8.66 -18.21
N ARG A 167 9.70 8.35 -18.03
CA ARG A 167 9.11 7.01 -18.23
C ARG A 167 9.43 6.40 -19.60
N HIS A 168 9.38 7.20 -20.66
CA HIS A 168 9.73 6.79 -22.03
C HIS A 168 11.14 6.17 -22.14
N GLN A 169 12.10 6.69 -21.39
CA GLN A 169 13.50 6.25 -21.45
C GLN A 169 13.70 4.93 -20.71
N LEU A 170 13.01 4.73 -19.59
CA LEU A 170 12.99 3.44 -18.90
C LEU A 170 12.32 2.37 -19.76
N ILE A 171 11.18 2.67 -20.40
CA ILE A 171 10.53 1.75 -21.34
C ILE A 171 11.48 1.38 -22.48
N SER A 172 12.17 2.36 -23.09
CA SER A 172 13.15 2.09 -24.15
C SER A 172 14.29 1.17 -23.69
N ALA A 173 14.79 1.36 -22.46
CA ALA A 173 15.85 0.53 -21.89
C ALA A 173 15.35 -0.89 -21.57
N MET A 174 14.12 -1.05 -21.07
CA MET A 174 13.51 -2.34 -20.79
C MET A 174 13.22 -3.15 -22.07
N ILE A 175 12.72 -2.49 -23.13
CA ILE A 175 12.52 -3.13 -24.44
C ILE A 175 13.86 -3.61 -25.02
N ALA A 176 14.91 -2.79 -24.97
CA ALA A 176 16.23 -3.17 -25.42
C ALA A 176 16.79 -4.36 -24.62
N HIS A 177 16.80 -4.28 -23.28
CA HIS A 177 17.34 -5.32 -22.41
C HIS A 177 16.61 -6.67 -22.55
N ALA A 178 15.27 -6.67 -22.69
CA ALA A 178 14.51 -7.90 -22.92
C ALA A 178 14.83 -8.52 -24.30
N ARG A 179 14.82 -7.70 -25.36
CA ARG A 179 15.14 -8.12 -26.74
C ARG A 179 16.58 -8.62 -26.87
N ASP A 180 17.51 -8.06 -26.11
CA ASP A 180 18.93 -8.38 -26.20
C ASP A 180 19.30 -9.60 -25.33
N LYS A 181 18.51 -9.90 -24.28
CA LYS A 181 18.58 -11.17 -23.51
C LYS A 181 18.04 -12.38 -24.28
N GLU A 182 17.02 -12.22 -25.12
CA GLU A 182 16.45 -13.34 -25.88
C GLU A 182 17.40 -13.87 -26.97
N PRO A 183 17.53 -15.20 -27.17
CA PRO A 183 18.36 -15.76 -28.23
C PRO A 183 17.64 -15.87 -29.59
N SER A 184 16.31 -16.05 -29.62
CA SER A 184 15.57 -16.31 -30.87
C SER A 184 15.00 -15.04 -31.50
N ASN A 185 15.01 -14.97 -32.84
CA ASN A 185 14.42 -13.85 -33.57
C ASN A 185 12.89 -13.78 -33.40
N GLU A 186 12.23 -14.92 -33.20
CA GLU A 186 10.79 -15.01 -32.93
C GLU A 186 10.42 -14.40 -31.58
N ALA A 187 11.16 -14.73 -30.51
CA ALA A 187 10.94 -14.11 -29.20
C ALA A 187 11.19 -12.59 -29.23
N LYS A 188 12.21 -12.13 -29.99
CA LYS A 188 12.46 -10.70 -30.23
C LYS A 188 11.31 -10.02 -30.95
N GLN A 189 10.76 -10.65 -32.00
CA GLN A 189 9.59 -10.12 -32.71
C GLN A 189 8.35 -10.07 -31.82
N SER A 190 8.12 -11.10 -30.99
CA SER A 190 7.04 -11.14 -29.99
C SER A 190 7.17 -10.02 -28.94
N ILE A 191 8.36 -9.84 -28.36
CA ILE A 191 8.69 -8.72 -27.45
C ILE A 191 8.37 -7.37 -28.11
N MET A 192 8.79 -7.16 -29.36
CA MET A 192 8.55 -5.91 -30.07
C MET A 192 7.06 -5.69 -30.39
N LEU A 193 6.32 -6.74 -30.75
CA LEU A 193 4.88 -6.69 -31.03
C LEU A 193 4.08 -6.36 -29.76
N LEU A 194 4.31 -7.09 -28.68
CA LEU A 194 3.65 -6.89 -27.38
C LEU A 194 3.96 -5.50 -26.79
N SER A 195 5.20 -5.04 -26.92
CA SER A 195 5.60 -3.70 -26.47
C SER A 195 4.88 -2.59 -27.25
N LYS A 196 4.77 -2.73 -28.58
CA LYS A 196 4.03 -1.76 -29.40
C LYS A 196 2.53 -1.76 -29.06
N ALA A 197 1.91 -2.93 -28.89
CA ALA A 197 0.53 -3.07 -28.45
C ALA A 197 0.26 -2.38 -27.10
N ALA A 198 1.14 -2.60 -26.12
CA ALA A 198 1.03 -1.97 -24.80
C ALA A 198 1.16 -0.43 -24.83
N LEU A 199 2.00 0.10 -25.72
CA LEU A 199 2.22 1.54 -25.91
C LEU A 199 1.08 2.26 -26.63
N ILE A 200 0.42 1.62 -27.60
CA ILE A 200 -0.64 2.27 -28.39
C ILE A 200 -2.06 2.11 -27.80
N LEU A 201 -2.26 1.25 -26.79
CA LEU A 201 -3.60 0.96 -26.27
C LEU A 201 -4.35 2.24 -25.86
N ASP A 202 -3.69 3.17 -25.18
CA ASP A 202 -4.31 4.44 -24.74
C ASP A 202 -4.44 5.48 -25.88
N TRP A 203 -3.74 5.32 -27.01
CA TRP A 203 -3.93 6.13 -28.21
C TRP A 203 -5.20 5.71 -28.97
N LEU A 204 -5.36 4.40 -29.17
CA LEU A 204 -6.56 3.82 -29.79
C LEU A 204 -7.81 4.07 -28.91
N SER A 205 -7.61 4.14 -27.60
CA SER A 205 -8.66 4.32 -26.57
C SER A 205 -8.75 5.75 -26.02
N PHE A 206 -8.21 6.76 -26.73
CA PHE A 206 -8.15 8.13 -26.20
C PHE A 206 -9.55 8.75 -26.05
N ASP A 207 -9.95 9.08 -24.82
CA ASP A 207 -11.25 9.69 -24.58
C ASP A 207 -11.28 11.17 -24.98
N ARG A 208 -12.11 11.47 -25.97
CA ARG A 208 -12.40 12.81 -26.48
C ARG A 208 -13.41 13.59 -25.63
N SER A 209 -14.13 12.91 -24.74
CA SER A 209 -15.29 13.45 -24.01
C SER A 209 -14.92 14.29 -22.79
N SER A 210 -13.77 14.00 -22.15
CA SER A 210 -13.28 14.61 -20.91
C SER A 210 -12.83 16.09 -21.01
N ALA A 211 -13.42 16.86 -21.94
CA ALA A 211 -12.87 18.08 -22.55
C ALA A 211 -12.37 19.18 -21.61
N ASN A 212 -12.86 19.27 -20.37
CA ASN A 212 -12.51 20.34 -19.41
C ASN A 212 -12.05 19.86 -18.02
N GLN A 213 -11.96 18.55 -17.74
CA GLN A 213 -11.60 18.06 -16.38
C GLN A 213 -10.56 16.93 -16.36
N ASN A 214 -10.68 15.87 -17.17
CA ASN A 214 -9.79 14.70 -17.09
C ASN A 214 -8.82 14.54 -18.30
N ILE A 215 -8.65 15.57 -19.13
CA ILE A 215 -7.67 15.55 -20.24
C ILE A 215 -6.25 15.26 -19.75
N ASN A 216 -5.86 15.77 -18.58
CA ASN A 216 -4.50 15.62 -18.06
C ASN A 216 -4.14 14.16 -17.77
N ASP A 217 -5.07 13.38 -17.19
CA ASP A 217 -4.83 11.96 -16.88
C ASP A 217 -4.70 11.11 -18.15
N ASN A 218 -5.54 11.38 -19.15
CA ASN A 218 -5.43 10.75 -20.47
C ASN A 218 -4.10 11.11 -21.15
N LEU A 219 -3.62 12.35 -21.01
CA LEU A 219 -2.33 12.78 -21.56
C LEU A 219 -1.14 12.08 -20.90
N ILE A 220 -1.17 11.90 -19.58
CA ILE A 220 -0.13 11.14 -18.85
C ILE A 220 -0.05 9.69 -19.36
N ASN A 221 -1.17 9.08 -19.76
CA ASN A 221 -1.17 7.72 -20.30
C ASN A 221 -0.58 7.63 -21.73
N ILE A 222 -0.76 8.65 -22.58
CA ILE A 222 -0.27 8.64 -23.98
C ILE A 222 1.12 9.26 -24.18
N GLU A 223 1.62 10.04 -23.22
CA GLU A 223 2.89 10.78 -23.28
C GLU A 223 4.14 9.91 -23.54
N PRO A 224 4.32 8.72 -22.91
CA PRO A 224 5.55 7.94 -23.11
C PRO A 224 5.74 7.50 -24.56
N THR A 225 4.64 7.16 -25.24
CA THR A 225 4.61 6.68 -26.62
C THR A 225 5.05 7.74 -27.63
N ILE A 226 4.61 9.00 -27.50
CA ILE A 226 5.04 10.06 -28.44
C ILE A 226 6.47 10.53 -28.16
N ARG A 227 6.94 10.48 -26.90
CA ARG A 227 8.35 10.71 -26.59
C ARG A 227 9.26 9.62 -27.14
N LEU A 228 8.87 8.34 -27.02
CA LEU A 228 9.57 7.21 -27.67
C LEU A 228 9.69 7.40 -29.18
N ILE A 229 8.63 7.83 -29.86
CA ILE A 229 8.65 8.15 -31.29
C ILE A 229 9.63 9.30 -31.56
N SER A 230 9.50 10.43 -30.86
CA SER A 230 10.33 11.62 -31.05
C SER A 230 11.83 11.32 -30.86
N ASP A 231 12.19 10.65 -29.76
CA ASP A 231 13.58 10.27 -29.47
C ASP A 231 14.10 9.22 -30.45
N SER A 232 13.27 8.29 -30.92
CA SER A 232 13.68 7.34 -31.96
C SER A 232 14.04 8.04 -33.28
N TYR A 233 13.25 9.03 -33.70
CA TYR A 233 13.56 9.85 -34.88
C TYR A 233 14.78 10.78 -34.66
N ARG A 234 14.98 11.31 -33.44
CA ARG A 234 16.21 12.06 -33.10
C ARG A 234 17.47 11.20 -33.13
N THR A 235 17.36 9.90 -32.81
CA THR A 235 18.48 8.95 -32.67
C THR A 235 18.63 7.94 -33.81
N ASP A 236 17.84 8.07 -34.88
CA ASP A 236 17.81 7.18 -36.05
C ASP A 236 17.50 5.69 -35.73
N SER A 237 16.75 5.48 -34.64
CA SER A 237 16.23 4.18 -34.24
C SER A 237 14.96 3.81 -35.03
N GLN A 238 14.96 2.62 -35.62
CA GLN A 238 13.83 2.09 -36.41
C GLN A 238 12.54 1.89 -35.58
N PHE A 239 12.64 1.85 -34.26
CA PHE A 239 11.47 1.64 -33.39
C PHE A 239 10.40 2.74 -33.52
N GLY A 240 10.80 3.99 -33.77
CA GLY A 240 9.87 5.12 -33.97
C GLY A 240 9.02 4.96 -35.24
N PRO A 241 9.63 4.82 -36.43
CA PRO A 241 8.94 4.47 -37.67
C PRO A 241 8.04 3.23 -37.53
N GLU A 242 8.58 2.13 -36.99
CA GLU A 242 7.81 0.88 -36.80
C GLU A 242 6.60 1.04 -35.87
N LEU A 243 6.70 1.91 -34.84
CA LEU A 243 5.62 2.18 -33.88
C LEU A 243 4.54 3.09 -34.49
N ILE A 244 4.90 4.03 -35.37
CA ILE A 244 3.92 4.79 -36.17
C ILE A 244 3.18 3.86 -37.15
N GLU A 245 3.90 2.99 -37.87
CA GLU A 245 3.28 2.07 -38.82
C GLU A 245 2.39 1.03 -38.12
N TYR A 246 2.78 0.57 -36.92
CA TYR A 246 1.94 -0.28 -36.08
C TYR A 246 0.71 0.45 -35.54
N LEU A 247 0.82 1.72 -35.13
CA LEU A 247 -0.33 2.55 -34.74
C LEU A 247 -1.31 2.71 -35.91
N GLY A 248 -0.83 3.13 -37.08
CA GLY A 248 -1.68 3.38 -38.25
C GLY A 248 -2.34 2.13 -38.83
N SER A 249 -1.67 0.98 -38.79
CA SER A 249 -2.28 -0.30 -39.14
C SER A 249 -3.29 -0.78 -38.08
N SER A 250 -3.06 -0.50 -36.80
CA SER A 250 -3.99 -0.84 -35.72
C SER A 250 -5.31 -0.05 -35.78
N ILE A 251 -5.32 1.18 -36.31
CA ILE A 251 -6.55 1.97 -36.51
C ILE A 251 -7.63 1.18 -37.28
N SER A 252 -7.23 0.38 -38.27
CA SER A 252 -8.13 -0.39 -39.14
C SER A 252 -8.25 -1.87 -38.79
N ASN A 253 -7.71 -2.32 -37.65
CA ASN A 253 -7.63 -3.74 -37.27
C ASN A 253 -7.92 -4.03 -35.78
N PHE A 254 -7.80 -3.04 -34.89
CA PHE A 254 -7.88 -3.26 -33.44
C PHE A 254 -9.29 -3.60 -32.95
N LEU A 255 -10.32 -2.96 -33.51
CA LEU A 255 -11.72 -3.38 -33.37
C LEU A 255 -12.47 -3.05 -34.67
N PRO A 256 -12.58 -4.01 -35.61
CA PRO A 256 -13.23 -3.82 -36.90
C PRO A 256 -14.66 -3.28 -36.77
N GLY A 257 -15.03 -2.33 -37.63
CA GLY A 257 -16.33 -1.66 -37.62
C GLY A 257 -16.36 -0.37 -36.80
N PHE A 258 -15.36 -0.11 -35.95
CA PHE A 258 -15.17 1.15 -35.22
C PHE A 258 -13.94 1.92 -35.69
N ASP A 259 -13.42 1.58 -36.87
CA ASP A 259 -12.27 2.21 -37.52
C ASP A 259 -12.41 3.75 -37.61
N PRO A 260 -13.61 4.33 -37.88
CA PRO A 260 -13.79 5.80 -37.83
C PRO A 260 -13.66 6.38 -36.42
N GLU A 261 -14.11 5.66 -35.39
CA GLU A 261 -14.03 6.12 -33.99
C GLU A 261 -12.58 6.05 -33.48
N ILE A 262 -11.87 4.96 -33.77
CA ILE A 262 -10.47 4.77 -33.38
C ILE A 262 -9.57 5.78 -34.13
N ARG A 263 -9.81 6.01 -35.42
CA ARG A 263 -9.09 7.02 -36.21
C ARG A 263 -9.26 8.41 -35.60
N GLU A 264 -10.48 8.75 -35.19
CA GLU A 264 -10.78 10.04 -34.55
C GLU A 264 -10.19 10.14 -33.13
N ASN A 265 -10.17 9.06 -32.34
CA ASN A 265 -9.46 9.00 -31.04
C ASN A 265 -7.97 9.34 -31.24
N VAL A 266 -7.29 8.63 -32.17
CA VAL A 266 -5.86 8.82 -32.45
C VAL A 266 -5.58 10.21 -33.03
N ARG A 267 -6.44 10.73 -33.91
CA ARG A 267 -6.32 12.09 -34.46
C ARG A 267 -6.43 13.17 -33.39
N VAL A 268 -7.35 13.04 -32.43
CA VAL A 268 -7.47 14.01 -31.34
C VAL A 268 -6.31 13.87 -30.33
N ALA A 269 -5.86 12.65 -30.03
CA ALA A 269 -4.63 12.43 -29.26
C ALA A 269 -3.42 13.13 -29.89
N ALA A 270 -3.21 12.91 -31.20
CA ALA A 270 -2.15 13.51 -32.00
C ALA A 270 -2.18 15.05 -32.03
N GLN A 271 -3.37 15.66 -32.08
CA GLN A 271 -3.51 17.12 -31.96
C GLN A 271 -3.28 17.62 -30.53
N THR A 272 -3.71 16.86 -29.51
CA THR A 272 -3.62 17.30 -28.11
C THR A 272 -2.18 17.29 -27.58
N VAL A 273 -1.36 16.30 -27.97
CA VAL A 273 0.07 16.26 -27.57
C VAL A 273 0.88 17.44 -28.11
N LEU A 274 0.48 18.03 -29.26
CA LEU A 274 1.06 19.26 -29.78
C LEU A 274 0.53 20.51 -29.06
N ARG A 275 -0.80 20.65 -28.92
CA ARG A 275 -1.41 21.82 -28.24
C ARG A 275 -0.95 21.97 -26.79
N ARG A 276 -0.64 20.86 -26.12
CA ARG A 276 -0.09 20.81 -24.75
C ARG A 276 1.45 20.74 -24.71
N ASN A 277 2.14 20.89 -25.84
CA ASN A 277 3.60 20.89 -25.98
C ASN A 277 4.30 19.70 -25.30
N ILE A 278 3.69 18.51 -25.39
CA ILE A 278 4.29 17.24 -24.98
C ILE A 278 5.29 16.78 -26.06
N MET A 279 4.89 16.92 -27.32
CA MET A 279 5.77 16.90 -28.50
C MET A 279 5.89 18.34 -29.01
N THR A 280 7.11 18.76 -29.37
CA THR A 280 7.34 20.13 -29.89
C THR A 280 7.08 20.21 -31.39
N MET A 281 7.03 21.43 -31.94
CA MET A 281 6.95 21.62 -33.40
C MET A 281 8.25 21.16 -34.10
N ASP A 282 9.41 21.29 -33.45
CA ASP A 282 10.70 20.85 -33.98
C ASP A 282 10.82 19.32 -34.01
N ASP A 283 10.19 18.63 -33.05
CA ASP A 283 10.04 17.17 -33.09
C ASP A 283 9.18 16.74 -34.27
N LEU A 284 8.02 17.39 -34.47
CA LEU A 284 7.16 17.10 -35.63
C LEU A 284 7.89 17.39 -36.96
N ASN A 285 8.71 18.45 -37.03
CA ASN A 285 9.53 18.75 -38.21
C ASN A 285 10.62 17.69 -38.44
N THR A 286 11.27 17.21 -37.37
CA THR A 286 12.28 16.13 -37.41
C THR A 286 11.67 14.78 -37.82
N ILE A 287 10.49 14.45 -37.28
CA ILE A 287 9.72 13.27 -37.65
C ILE A 287 9.33 13.36 -39.13
N ARG A 288 8.78 14.49 -39.58
CA ARG A 288 8.39 14.71 -41.00
C ARG A 288 9.57 14.61 -41.96
N SER A 289 10.71 15.23 -41.66
CA SER A 289 11.86 15.27 -42.57
C SER A 289 12.43 13.87 -42.80
N LYS A 290 12.60 13.08 -41.74
CA LYS A 290 13.11 11.69 -41.78
C LYS A 290 12.06 10.66 -42.20
N ALA A 291 10.77 10.91 -41.98
CA ALA A 291 9.72 9.98 -42.41
C ALA A 291 9.41 10.02 -43.91
N ASN A 292 9.99 10.94 -44.69
CA ASN A 292 9.83 10.96 -46.15
C ASN A 292 10.36 9.66 -46.81
N ASP A 293 11.36 9.03 -46.20
CA ASP A 293 11.94 7.76 -46.69
C ASP A 293 10.99 6.57 -46.44
N GLY A 294 10.17 6.63 -45.38
CA GLY A 294 9.24 5.59 -44.96
C GLY A 294 7.83 5.78 -45.51
N ARG A 295 7.55 5.27 -46.72
CA ARG A 295 6.28 5.52 -47.47
C ARG A 295 4.98 5.19 -46.73
N ALA A 296 4.96 4.35 -45.70
CA ALA A 296 3.76 4.09 -44.90
C ALA A 296 3.69 5.03 -43.68
N ALA A 297 4.76 5.12 -42.87
CA ALA A 297 4.88 6.09 -41.77
C ALA A 297 4.54 7.53 -42.21
N SER A 298 5.07 7.97 -43.37
CA SER A 298 4.82 9.29 -43.94
C SER A 298 3.33 9.59 -44.16
N ARG A 299 2.55 8.60 -44.63
CA ARG A 299 1.10 8.76 -44.85
C ARG A 299 0.35 8.96 -43.53
N ILE A 300 0.72 8.19 -42.52
CA ILE A 300 0.12 8.27 -41.17
C ILE A 300 0.47 9.61 -40.52
N ILE A 301 1.70 10.09 -40.67
CA ILE A 301 2.13 11.41 -40.18
C ILE A 301 1.36 12.55 -40.87
N LEU A 302 1.10 12.42 -42.18
CA LEU A 302 0.28 13.37 -42.94
C LEU A 302 -1.21 13.30 -42.54
N GLU A 303 -1.75 12.13 -42.23
CA GLU A 303 -3.12 11.97 -41.73
C GLU A 303 -3.31 12.60 -40.34
N LEU A 304 -2.39 12.32 -39.41
CA LEU A 304 -2.49 12.76 -38.02
C LEU A 304 -2.15 14.26 -37.82
N TRP A 305 -1.25 14.82 -38.64
CA TRP A 305 -0.70 16.16 -38.43
C TRP A 305 -0.67 17.07 -39.67
N GLY A 306 -1.15 16.63 -40.84
CA GLY A 306 -1.05 17.39 -42.09
C GLY A 306 -1.82 18.71 -42.12
N SER A 307 -2.92 18.82 -41.37
CA SER A 307 -3.83 19.99 -41.38
C SER A 307 -3.37 21.18 -40.53
N ASN A 308 -2.30 21.05 -39.75
CA ASN A 308 -1.95 22.01 -38.70
C ASN A 308 -1.30 23.31 -39.23
N LYS A 309 -2.12 24.20 -39.82
CA LYS A 309 -1.81 25.64 -39.85
C LYS A 309 -2.02 26.20 -38.44
N GLN A 310 -0.93 26.64 -37.79
CA GLN A 310 -0.90 27.40 -36.53
C GLN A 310 -1.98 26.99 -35.51
N ALA A 311 -1.75 25.88 -34.81
CA ALA A 311 -2.45 25.68 -33.53
C ALA A 311 -1.92 26.71 -32.53
N GLU A 312 -2.81 27.53 -31.96
CA GLU A 312 -2.45 28.43 -30.86
C GLU A 312 -1.96 27.59 -29.67
N LEU A 313 -0.79 27.93 -29.15
CA LEU A 313 -0.15 27.21 -28.06
C LEU A 313 -0.67 27.77 -26.73
N GLU A 314 -1.51 27.00 -26.02
CA GLU A 314 -1.90 27.37 -24.66
C GLU A 314 -0.71 27.24 -23.70
N PRO A 315 -0.42 28.26 -22.86
CA PRO A 315 0.65 28.18 -21.88
C PRO A 315 0.34 27.09 -20.84
N ILE A 316 1.36 26.31 -20.50
CA ILE A 316 1.24 25.17 -19.60
C ILE A 316 1.02 25.64 -18.16
N ASN A 317 -0.17 25.40 -17.60
CA ASN A 317 -0.41 25.46 -16.16
C ASN A 317 -0.73 24.06 -15.61
N ILE A 318 0.29 23.21 -15.47
CA ILE A 318 0.17 21.93 -14.75
C ILE A 318 0.22 22.24 -13.25
N GLN A 319 -0.91 22.72 -12.72
CA GLN A 319 -1.28 22.41 -11.35
C GLN A 319 -1.72 20.94 -11.33
N PRO A 320 -1.06 20.05 -10.56
CA PRO A 320 -1.58 18.71 -10.37
C PRO A 320 -2.87 18.81 -9.54
N THR A 321 -4.02 18.62 -10.17
CA THR A 321 -5.29 18.55 -9.45
C THR A 321 -5.22 17.34 -8.51
N ILE A 322 -5.05 17.55 -7.20
CA ILE A 322 -5.02 16.48 -6.19
C ILE A 322 -6.45 15.99 -5.92
N THR A 323 -7.14 15.56 -6.96
CA THR A 323 -8.41 14.85 -6.88
C THR A 323 -8.09 13.42 -6.46
N ARG A 324 -7.88 13.21 -5.15
CA ARG A 324 -8.03 11.85 -4.60
C ARG A 324 -9.44 11.40 -4.95
N SER A 325 -9.54 10.39 -5.81
CA SER A 325 -10.78 9.68 -6.10
C SER A 325 -11.19 8.88 -4.86
N ASN A 326 -11.83 9.57 -3.90
CA ASN A 326 -12.42 8.97 -2.71
C ASN A 326 -13.66 8.12 -3.07
N SER A 327 -13.49 7.10 -3.92
CA SER A 327 -14.51 6.10 -4.22
C SER A 327 -14.58 5.04 -3.12
N LEU A 328 -14.79 5.51 -1.87
CA LEU A 328 -15.02 4.71 -0.66
C LEU A 328 -16.36 5.12 -0.01
N ASN A 329 -17.41 5.17 -0.82
CA ASN A 329 -18.79 5.22 -0.33
C ASN A 329 -19.20 3.87 0.23
N ASN A 330 -18.89 3.64 1.50
CA ASN A 330 -19.42 2.50 2.25
C ASN A 330 -20.94 2.75 2.50
N PRO A 331 -21.83 1.77 2.24
CA PRO A 331 -23.28 2.00 2.35
C PRO A 331 -23.72 2.03 3.82
N GLN A 332 -23.86 3.22 4.40
CA GLN A 332 -24.56 3.36 5.68
C GLN A 332 -26.07 3.16 5.50
N PHE A 333 -26.63 2.20 6.24
CA PHE A 333 -28.06 2.03 6.39
C PHE A 333 -28.66 3.23 7.15
N GLY A 334 -29.76 3.77 6.63
CA GLY A 334 -30.39 4.96 7.22
C GLY A 334 -31.17 4.65 8.49
N ILE A 335 -31.03 5.52 9.49
CA ILE A 335 -31.96 5.66 10.61
C ILE A 335 -32.48 7.10 10.59
N HIS A 336 -33.81 7.28 10.54
CA HIS A 336 -34.43 8.60 10.62
C HIS A 336 -34.32 9.19 12.02
N GLN A 337 -33.87 10.44 12.13
CA GLN A 337 -34.35 11.39 13.13
C GLN A 337 -34.58 12.76 12.50
N LEU A 338 -35.61 13.47 12.95
CA LEU A 338 -35.93 14.84 12.53
C LEU A 338 -35.58 15.81 13.67
N HIS A 339 -34.95 16.94 13.37
CA HIS A 339 -35.55 18.25 13.71
C HIS A 339 -34.85 19.48 13.10
N ASN A 340 -35.69 20.49 12.83
CA ASN A 340 -35.49 21.94 12.81
C ASN A 340 -34.22 22.54 12.20
N GLN A 341 -34.43 23.22 11.08
CA GLN A 341 -33.65 24.40 10.68
C GLN A 341 -33.94 25.57 11.62
N ALA A 342 -32.94 26.42 11.86
CA ALA A 342 -33.11 27.77 12.40
C ALA A 342 -32.22 28.75 11.61
N SER A 343 -32.74 29.95 11.36
CA SER A 343 -32.16 30.95 10.46
C SER A 343 -31.20 31.92 11.15
N SER A 344 -30.13 32.35 10.46
CA SER A 344 -29.70 33.76 10.50
C SER A 344 -28.68 34.15 9.41
N SER A 345 -29.14 34.88 8.40
CA SER A 345 -28.40 35.74 7.45
C SER A 345 -29.45 36.47 6.58
N PRO A 346 -29.18 37.63 5.94
CA PRO A 346 -27.91 38.33 5.78
C PRO A 346 -27.99 39.84 6.16
N SER A 347 -26.93 40.61 5.88
CA SER A 347 -27.05 42.05 5.65
C SER A 347 -25.99 42.58 4.65
N ALA A 348 -26.43 42.86 3.42
CA ALA A 348 -25.70 43.66 2.43
C ALA A 348 -26.69 44.69 1.82
N SER A 349 -26.25 45.93 1.59
CA SER A 349 -27.14 47.09 1.51
C SER A 349 -27.43 47.62 0.09
N TYR A 350 -28.73 47.75 -0.20
CA TYR A 350 -29.41 48.80 -0.98
C TYR A 350 -28.70 49.54 -2.13
N SER A 351 -29.36 49.55 -3.30
CA SER A 351 -29.58 50.79 -4.07
C SER A 351 -30.81 50.70 -5.00
N SER A 352 -31.72 51.69 -4.92
CA SER A 352 -32.65 52.26 -5.95
C SER A 352 -33.33 51.37 -7.04
N LYS A 353 -34.56 51.63 -7.54
CA LYS A 353 -35.60 52.68 -7.34
C LYS A 353 -36.90 52.26 -8.11
N ILE A 354 -38.08 52.77 -7.70
CA ILE A 354 -39.30 53.08 -8.53
C ILE A 354 -39.93 51.86 -9.31
N GLN A 355 -41.08 51.25 -8.95
CA GLN A 355 -42.49 51.72 -8.82
C GLN A 355 -43.32 51.66 -10.13
N THR A 356 -44.30 50.72 -10.21
CA THR A 356 -45.70 50.87 -10.72
C THR A 356 -46.42 49.52 -10.97
N ASP A 357 -47.39 49.20 -10.10
CA ASP A 357 -48.73 48.57 -10.24
C ASP A 357 -49.15 47.53 -11.36
N PRO A 358 -50.22 46.71 -11.14
CA PRO A 358 -50.45 45.41 -11.81
C PRO A 358 -51.63 45.40 -12.83
N PRO A 359 -51.99 44.23 -13.44
CA PRO A 359 -53.10 43.43 -12.87
C PRO A 359 -53.08 41.89 -13.05
N GLN A 360 -53.74 41.20 -12.10
CA GLN A 360 -54.58 39.97 -12.16
C GLN A 360 -54.43 38.90 -13.27
N SER A 361 -54.40 37.62 -12.86
CA SER A 361 -55.39 36.60 -13.32
C SER A 361 -55.39 35.28 -12.51
N HIS A 362 -56.55 34.62 -12.52
CA HIS A 362 -57.02 33.35 -11.90
C HIS A 362 -56.06 32.13 -11.98
N ALA A 363 -55.90 31.34 -10.89
CA ALA A 363 -56.59 30.06 -10.55
C ALA A 363 -56.06 28.81 -11.31
N SER A 364 -56.18 27.55 -10.85
CA SER A 364 -56.99 26.94 -9.78
C SER A 364 -56.20 25.87 -8.99
N ALA A 365 -56.72 25.44 -7.83
CA ALA A 365 -56.16 24.34 -7.04
C ALA A 365 -56.86 22.98 -7.30
N ALA A 366 -56.14 21.88 -7.09
CA ALA A 366 -56.71 20.54 -6.91
C ALA A 366 -55.84 19.73 -5.95
N GLN A 367 -56.45 19.13 -4.92
CA GLN A 367 -55.79 18.29 -3.91
C GLN A 367 -56.15 16.82 -4.16
N ILE A 368 -55.22 15.89 -3.94
CA ILE A 368 -55.54 14.49 -3.60
C ILE A 368 -54.60 14.04 -2.47
N GLN A 369 -55.16 13.43 -1.43
CA GLN A 369 -54.44 12.80 -0.31
C GLN A 369 -54.30 11.28 -0.53
N PRO A 370 -53.32 10.61 0.10
CA PRO A 370 -53.07 9.18 -0.11
C PRO A 370 -53.99 8.28 0.74
N LEU A 371 -54.21 7.06 0.26
CA LEU A 371 -54.71 5.95 1.08
C LEU A 371 -53.61 4.89 1.26
N SER A 372 -53.57 4.27 2.44
CA SER A 372 -52.73 3.11 2.74
C SER A 372 -53.58 1.86 2.89
N THR A 373 -53.05 0.71 2.46
CA THR A 373 -53.50 -0.60 2.97
C THR A 373 -52.35 -1.58 3.11
N ARG A 374 -52.46 -2.43 4.13
CA ARG A 374 -51.49 -3.40 4.63
C ARG A 374 -52.17 -4.77 4.69
N ILE A 375 -51.48 -5.85 4.33
CA ILE A 375 -51.83 -7.24 4.72
C ILE A 375 -50.58 -8.14 4.58
N GLN A 376 -50.58 -9.27 5.29
CA GLN A 376 -49.46 -10.23 5.42
C GLN A 376 -49.82 -11.65 4.89
N PRO A 377 -48.86 -12.59 4.76
CA PRO A 377 -48.97 -13.77 3.90
C PRO A 377 -49.25 -15.12 4.61
N ALA A 378 -49.67 -16.15 3.86
CA ALA A 378 -49.57 -17.60 4.14
C ALA A 378 -50.05 -18.44 2.90
N PRO A 379 -49.96 -19.79 2.84
CA PRO A 379 -48.69 -20.54 2.77
C PRO A 379 -48.67 -21.82 1.85
N LEU A 380 -47.47 -22.38 1.63
CA LEU A 380 -47.10 -23.83 1.54
C LEU A 380 -47.57 -24.79 0.40
N SER A 381 -46.66 -25.75 0.12
CA SER A 381 -46.84 -27.11 -0.47
C SER A 381 -47.05 -27.25 -2.00
N SER A 382 -46.72 -28.38 -2.67
CA SER A 382 -45.64 -29.40 -2.46
C SER A 382 -45.52 -30.36 -3.67
N ASN A 383 -44.40 -31.09 -3.76
CA ASN A 383 -44.18 -32.36 -4.50
C ASN A 383 -43.92 -32.35 -6.03
N THR A 384 -43.26 -33.44 -6.46
CA THR A 384 -42.63 -33.75 -7.75
C THR A 384 -43.19 -35.09 -8.31
N PRO A 385 -42.55 -35.82 -9.23
CA PRO A 385 -42.26 -35.50 -10.65
C PRO A 385 -42.85 -36.58 -11.61
N GLN A 386 -42.90 -36.32 -12.93
CA GLN A 386 -43.00 -37.42 -13.92
C GLN A 386 -42.43 -37.10 -15.32
N LYS A 387 -42.54 -38.06 -16.25
CA LYS A 387 -41.55 -38.33 -17.31
C LYS A 387 -42.23 -38.76 -18.62
N LEU A 388 -41.64 -38.39 -19.77
CA LEU A 388 -41.83 -38.97 -21.13
C LEU A 388 -43.21 -38.90 -21.83
N VAL A 389 -43.19 -38.54 -23.12
CA VAL A 389 -43.80 -39.22 -24.31
C VAL A 389 -44.03 -38.19 -25.46
N GLN A 390 -43.80 -38.59 -26.72
CA GLN A 390 -44.10 -37.82 -27.95
C GLN A 390 -45.53 -38.10 -28.46
N PRO A 391 -46.10 -37.29 -29.38
CA PRO A 391 -46.27 -37.86 -30.74
C PRO A 391 -46.22 -36.89 -31.96
N VAL A 392 -45.52 -37.34 -33.01
CA VAL A 392 -45.97 -37.55 -34.41
C VAL A 392 -46.81 -36.48 -35.19
N ILE A 393 -46.11 -35.78 -36.11
CA ILE A 393 -46.37 -35.59 -37.58
C ILE A 393 -47.77 -35.22 -38.14
N SER A 394 -47.80 -34.15 -38.95
CA SER A 394 -48.52 -34.02 -40.26
C SER A 394 -47.87 -32.89 -41.09
N GLN A 395 -47.27 -33.16 -42.27
CA GLN A 395 -47.83 -33.04 -43.65
C GLN A 395 -48.13 -31.60 -44.14
N SER A 396 -47.87 -31.19 -45.41
CA SER A 396 -47.15 -31.78 -46.57
C SER A 396 -46.96 -30.75 -47.73
N THR A 397 -46.34 -31.16 -48.86
CA THR A 397 -46.22 -30.47 -50.19
C THR A 397 -45.25 -29.26 -50.29
N SER A 398 -44.57 -28.96 -51.42
CA SER A 398 -44.48 -29.60 -52.76
C SER A 398 -43.09 -29.45 -53.42
N LEU A 399 -42.73 -30.35 -54.34
CA LEU A 399 -41.54 -30.34 -55.23
C LEU A 399 -41.98 -30.18 -56.71
N PRO A 400 -41.12 -29.68 -57.63
CA PRO A 400 -40.24 -30.57 -58.43
C PRO A 400 -38.81 -29.97 -58.64
N THR A 401 -37.69 -30.66 -58.96
CA THR A 401 -37.31 -31.76 -59.90
C THR A 401 -37.43 -31.45 -61.42
N LEU A 402 -36.51 -31.88 -62.31
CA LEU A 402 -35.22 -32.57 -62.11
C LEU A 402 -34.04 -31.56 -62.22
N SER A 403 -32.91 -31.62 -62.96
CA SER A 403 -32.30 -32.51 -63.99
C SER A 403 -30.75 -32.43 -63.93
N GLN A 404 -30.03 -33.27 -64.69
CA GLN A 404 -28.57 -33.21 -64.92
C GLN A 404 -28.25 -33.42 -66.41
N GLN A 405 -27.17 -32.82 -66.97
CA GLN A 405 -26.26 -33.51 -67.91
C GLN A 405 -24.98 -32.69 -68.28
N SER A 406 -23.82 -33.27 -67.91
CA SER A 406 -22.56 -33.41 -68.67
C SER A 406 -22.00 -32.36 -69.67
N PHE A 407 -20.77 -31.93 -69.35
CA PHE A 407 -19.55 -31.86 -70.20
C PHE A 407 -19.12 -30.59 -71.00
N GLN A 408 -17.81 -30.34 -70.87
CA GLN A 408 -16.83 -29.62 -71.72
C GLN A 408 -16.56 -28.09 -71.59
N GLN A 409 -15.33 -27.84 -71.12
CA GLN A 409 -14.29 -26.94 -71.66
C GLN A 409 -14.06 -25.50 -71.13
N GLN A 410 -12.74 -25.25 -70.95
CA GLN A 410 -11.97 -24.00 -70.94
C GLN A 410 -12.02 -23.06 -69.72
N SER A 411 -10.84 -22.90 -69.11
CA SER A 411 -10.47 -21.90 -68.08
C SER A 411 -10.12 -20.54 -68.72
N PRO A 412 -10.03 -19.45 -67.93
CA PRO A 412 -8.72 -19.11 -67.35
C PRO A 412 -8.76 -18.65 -65.87
N SER A 413 -7.58 -18.43 -65.30
CA SER A 413 -7.28 -18.28 -63.87
C SER A 413 -7.28 -16.84 -63.34
N LEU A 414 -7.61 -16.69 -62.05
CA LEU A 414 -7.13 -15.63 -61.14
C LEU A 414 -6.93 -16.24 -59.71
N PRO A 415 -6.16 -15.59 -58.80
CA PRO A 415 -5.37 -16.32 -57.78
C PRO A 415 -6.09 -16.66 -56.46
N PRO A 416 -5.56 -17.62 -55.67
CA PRO A 416 -6.19 -18.11 -54.45
C PRO A 416 -6.06 -17.17 -53.25
N ARG A 417 -7.14 -17.11 -52.47
CA ARG A 417 -7.24 -16.44 -51.16
C ARG A 417 -6.53 -17.32 -50.11
N GLN A 418 -5.43 -16.85 -49.54
CA GLN A 418 -4.70 -17.62 -48.52
C GLN A 418 -5.57 -17.86 -47.28
N GLN A 419 -5.74 -19.13 -46.93
CA GLN A 419 -6.32 -19.57 -45.67
C GLN A 419 -5.18 -19.88 -44.69
N LEU A 420 -5.29 -19.42 -43.44
CA LEU A 420 -4.40 -19.84 -42.36
C LEU A 420 -4.92 -21.14 -41.77
N THR A 421 -4.23 -22.24 -42.06
CA THR A 421 -4.53 -23.59 -41.55
C THR A 421 -3.53 -23.94 -40.45
N PRO A 422 -3.97 -24.42 -39.26
CA PRO A 422 -3.06 -24.85 -38.20
C PRO A 422 -2.38 -26.18 -38.57
N LEU A 423 -1.23 -26.47 -37.94
CA LEU A 423 -0.59 -27.78 -38.05
C LEU A 423 -0.04 -28.25 -36.70
N ASN A 424 0.10 -29.57 -36.56
CA ASN A 424 0.03 -30.26 -35.28
C ASN A 424 1.29 -31.09 -34.97
N GLN A 425 1.31 -31.68 -33.78
CA GLN A 425 2.40 -32.49 -33.20
C GLN A 425 2.86 -33.69 -34.06
N ALA A 426 4.13 -34.07 -33.92
CA ALA A 426 4.66 -35.42 -34.20
C ALA A 426 5.80 -35.73 -33.20
N ALA A 427 6.12 -37.01 -32.94
CA ALA A 427 6.89 -37.41 -31.75
C ALA A 427 7.95 -38.52 -31.99
N GLY A 428 8.86 -38.67 -31.01
CA GLY A 428 9.80 -39.78 -30.84
C GLY A 428 11.28 -39.43 -31.09
N THR A 429 12.29 -40.16 -30.60
CA THR A 429 12.39 -41.17 -29.50
C THR A 429 13.87 -41.53 -29.31
N LEU A 430 14.31 -41.88 -28.08
CA LEU A 430 15.65 -42.44 -27.74
C LEU A 430 16.83 -41.45 -27.97
N TYR A 431 17.95 -41.44 -27.24
CA TYR A 431 18.65 -42.47 -26.46
C TYR A 431 19.20 -41.95 -25.11
N SER A 432 20.00 -42.75 -24.39
CA SER A 432 20.39 -42.51 -22.99
C SER A 432 21.89 -42.70 -22.69
N ARG A 433 22.40 -41.88 -21.75
CA ARG A 433 23.59 -42.15 -20.88
C ARG A 433 24.99 -41.95 -21.56
N PRO A 434 26.14 -42.06 -20.85
CA PRO A 434 26.84 -40.84 -20.37
C PRO A 434 28.40 -40.80 -20.52
N LEU A 435 29.01 -39.80 -19.86
CA LEU A 435 30.39 -39.73 -19.30
C LEU A 435 31.59 -39.23 -20.17
N ASN A 436 32.37 -38.37 -19.49
CA ASN A 436 33.84 -38.27 -19.43
C ASN A 436 34.71 -37.51 -20.47
N HIS A 437 35.43 -36.54 -19.89
CA HIS A 437 36.87 -36.25 -20.00
C HIS A 437 37.53 -35.66 -21.27
N SER A 438 38.19 -34.52 -21.01
CA SER A 438 39.59 -34.18 -21.30
C SER A 438 40.00 -33.61 -22.68
N GLY A 439 40.93 -32.64 -22.60
CA GLY A 439 41.70 -32.09 -23.73
C GLY A 439 40.97 -31.03 -24.56
N SER A 440 41.68 -30.07 -25.18
CA SER A 440 43.04 -29.61 -24.92
C SER A 440 43.27 -28.20 -25.50
N THR A 441 44.26 -27.52 -24.92
CA THR A 441 44.93 -26.27 -25.33
C THR A 441 44.90 -25.88 -26.82
N SER A 442 44.68 -24.59 -27.08
CA SER A 442 45.50 -23.82 -28.03
C SER A 442 45.64 -22.35 -27.58
N ASN A 443 46.85 -21.80 -27.71
CA ASN A 443 47.14 -20.39 -27.42
C ASN A 443 47.09 -19.57 -28.71
N SER A 444 46.75 -18.29 -28.60
CA SER A 444 47.38 -17.24 -29.41
C SER A 444 47.44 -15.91 -28.64
N ASP A 445 48.64 -15.36 -28.54
CA ASP A 445 48.89 -14.05 -27.93
C ASP A 445 48.49 -12.91 -28.88
N GLN A 446 48.10 -11.76 -28.35
CA GLN A 446 48.99 -10.58 -28.34
C GLN A 446 48.41 -9.35 -27.61
N GLN A 447 49.20 -8.88 -26.63
CA GLN A 447 49.54 -7.48 -26.36
C GLN A 447 48.53 -6.37 -26.75
N ASN A 448 47.98 -5.69 -25.75
CA ASN A 448 48.66 -4.47 -25.26
C ASN A 448 48.09 -4.00 -23.90
N SER A 449 48.99 -3.47 -23.04
CA SER A 449 48.61 -2.86 -21.76
C SER A 449 49.42 -1.59 -21.52
N ARG A 450 48.73 -0.49 -21.23
CA ARG A 450 49.31 0.68 -20.55
C ARG A 450 48.62 0.87 -19.21
N ARG A 451 49.26 0.42 -18.14
CA ARG A 451 49.00 0.88 -16.77
C ARG A 451 49.92 2.06 -16.47
N THR A 452 49.39 3.10 -15.84
CA THR A 452 50.15 3.88 -14.87
C THR A 452 49.86 3.30 -13.48
N SER A 453 50.87 3.28 -12.61
CA SER A 453 50.78 2.76 -11.25
C SER A 453 51.45 3.73 -10.27
N VAL A 454 50.88 3.82 -9.07
CA VAL A 454 51.53 4.41 -7.90
C VAL A 454 51.46 3.37 -6.80
N LYS A 455 52.58 3.12 -6.12
CA LYS A 455 52.69 2.17 -5.01
C LYS A 455 52.16 2.81 -3.72
N TYR A 456 51.85 1.98 -2.73
CA TYR A 456 52.59 2.03 -1.46
C TYR A 456 52.80 0.60 -0.93
N ASP A 457 53.93 0.36 -0.27
CA ASP A 457 54.42 -0.99 0.04
C ASP A 457 53.90 -1.53 1.40
N SER A 458 53.90 -2.85 1.53
CA SER A 458 53.48 -3.60 2.72
C SER A 458 54.65 -3.99 3.61
N LEU A 459 54.46 -3.99 4.95
CA LEU A 459 55.33 -4.70 5.89
C LEU A 459 54.50 -5.54 6.87
N SER A 460 55.12 -6.61 7.37
CA SER A 460 54.53 -7.66 8.23
C SER A 460 55.42 -7.95 9.45
N MET A 461 54.82 -8.49 10.51
CA MET A 461 55.40 -9.22 11.67
C MET A 461 54.17 -9.73 12.46
N GLN A 462 53.97 -11.04 12.74
CA GLN A 462 54.62 -11.92 13.74
C GLN A 462 54.18 -11.66 15.21
N SER A 463 54.41 -12.64 16.10
CA SER A 463 53.39 -13.07 17.08
C SER A 463 53.87 -13.41 18.50
N SER A 464 53.00 -13.12 19.50
CA SER A 464 52.97 -13.70 20.88
C SER A 464 54.11 -13.25 21.83
N PRO A 465 54.04 -13.48 23.18
CA PRO A 465 53.02 -14.16 23.99
C PRO A 465 52.48 -13.33 25.21
N LEU A 466 51.87 -14.00 26.21
CA LEU A 466 51.19 -13.46 27.39
C LEU A 466 52.13 -12.94 28.51
N VAL A 467 51.62 -12.04 29.37
CA VAL A 467 52.06 -11.81 30.76
C VAL A 467 50.85 -11.55 31.67
N GLN A 468 50.86 -12.08 32.91
CA GLN A 468 49.93 -11.77 34.00
C GLN A 468 50.63 -10.90 35.09
N PRO A 469 49.87 -10.19 35.94
CA PRO A 469 50.32 -9.81 37.28
C PRO A 469 49.51 -10.51 38.40
N THR A 470 50.18 -10.85 39.51
CA THR A 470 49.63 -11.60 40.65
C THR A 470 49.54 -10.73 41.92
N GLN A 471 48.86 -11.23 42.97
CA GLN A 471 48.58 -10.56 44.25
C GLN A 471 49.78 -10.48 45.21
N GLN A 472 49.75 -9.53 46.16
CA GLN A 472 50.31 -9.56 47.54
C GLN A 472 50.10 -8.17 48.21
N ASP A 473 49.99 -7.97 49.54
CA ASP A 473 49.35 -8.79 50.59
C ASP A 473 49.17 -8.01 51.92
N LEU A 474 48.03 -8.19 52.62
CA LEU A 474 47.84 -8.10 54.10
C LEU A 474 48.20 -6.77 54.85
N PRO A 475 48.04 -6.66 56.20
CA PRO A 475 46.80 -6.81 56.99
C PRO A 475 46.56 -5.69 58.04
N VAL A 476 45.44 -5.73 58.79
CA VAL A 476 45.30 -5.44 60.26
C VAL A 476 43.83 -5.69 60.71
N SER A 477 43.59 -5.95 62.00
CA SER A 477 42.40 -6.71 62.46
C SER A 477 41.81 -6.28 63.83
N ILE A 478 40.48 -6.49 64.03
CA ILE A 478 39.79 -6.81 65.33
C ILE A 478 39.69 -5.61 66.35
N PRO A 479 38.79 -5.55 67.38
CA PRO A 479 37.69 -6.44 67.86
C PRO A 479 36.27 -5.80 67.97
N ARG A 480 35.29 -6.61 68.44
CA ARG A 480 33.99 -6.20 69.02
C ARG A 480 34.08 -5.91 70.53
N GLN A 481 33.26 -4.98 71.04
CA GLN A 481 32.62 -4.98 72.39
C GLN A 481 31.20 -4.39 72.20
N GLN A 482 30.07 -4.92 72.69
CA GLN A 482 29.59 -5.32 74.03
C GLN A 482 29.21 -4.15 74.96
N ILE A 483 28.09 -4.32 75.68
CA ILE A 483 27.29 -3.27 76.35
C ILE A 483 27.19 -3.57 77.86
N PRO A 484 27.26 -2.54 78.73
CA PRO A 484 26.54 -2.53 80.01
C PRO A 484 25.57 -1.32 80.15
N PRO A 485 24.55 -1.37 81.05
CA PRO A 485 23.45 -0.40 81.07
C PRO A 485 23.40 0.53 82.32
N THR A 486 22.74 1.69 82.19
CA THR A 486 22.13 2.56 83.24
C THR A 486 21.60 3.84 82.55
N SER A 487 20.67 4.65 83.05
CA SER A 487 19.43 4.43 83.83
C SER A 487 18.68 5.77 83.95
N ALA A 488 17.37 5.79 83.66
CA ALA A 488 16.36 6.79 84.05
C ALA A 488 16.72 8.30 84.11
N LEU A 489 16.11 9.09 83.21
CA LEU A 489 15.56 10.43 83.53
C LEU A 489 14.42 10.79 82.54
N LYS A 490 13.39 11.48 83.03
CA LYS A 490 12.32 12.12 82.22
C LYS A 490 12.46 13.66 82.34
N PRO A 491 11.60 14.45 81.67
CA PRO A 491 11.64 14.75 80.25
C PRO A 491 11.99 16.24 80.02
N SER A 492 12.48 16.59 78.83
CA SER A 492 12.65 18.01 78.43
C SER A 492 12.27 18.20 76.96
N ASP A 493 11.77 19.39 76.63
CA ASP A 493 11.03 19.68 75.39
C ASP A 493 11.89 19.65 74.11
N GLN A 494 12.12 18.45 73.58
CA GLN A 494 12.45 18.30 72.17
C GLN A 494 11.17 18.44 71.35
N LYS A 495 11.01 19.61 70.73
CA LYS A 495 9.96 19.88 69.72
C LYS A 495 9.92 18.71 68.73
N ALA A 496 8.72 18.15 68.55
CA ALA A 496 8.49 17.10 67.55
C ALA A 496 9.08 17.54 66.19
N PRO A 497 9.73 16.62 65.44
CA PRO A 497 10.38 16.97 64.18
C PRO A 497 9.35 17.65 63.27
N ILE A 498 9.66 18.90 62.87
CA ILE A 498 8.75 19.70 62.07
C ILE A 498 8.45 18.91 60.79
N ASP A 499 7.17 18.63 60.56
CA ASP A 499 6.72 17.80 59.44
C ASP A 499 7.13 18.42 58.10
N ASN A 500 8.26 17.94 57.59
CA ASN A 500 8.81 18.37 56.32
C ASN A 500 7.94 17.91 55.15
N SER A 501 7.16 16.84 55.29
CA SER A 501 6.14 16.46 54.30
C SER A 501 5.03 17.50 54.23
N LYS A 502 4.53 18.00 55.38
CA LYS A 502 3.58 19.12 55.43
C LYS A 502 4.14 20.42 54.84
N LYS A 503 5.43 20.73 55.06
CA LYS A 503 6.10 21.87 54.40
C LYS A 503 6.21 21.70 52.89
N LEU A 504 6.65 20.52 52.42
CA LEU A 504 6.78 20.21 50.99
C LEU A 504 5.42 20.22 50.28
N ARG A 505 4.38 19.66 50.92
CA ARG A 505 2.96 19.77 50.51
C ARG A 505 2.57 21.23 50.31
N MET A 506 2.82 22.08 51.30
CA MET A 506 2.51 23.51 51.20
C MET A 506 3.25 24.20 50.05
N TRP A 507 4.53 23.89 49.84
CA TRP A 507 5.33 24.53 48.78
C TRP A 507 4.89 24.16 47.36
N LEU A 508 4.42 22.92 47.15
CA LEU A 508 3.82 22.51 45.88
C LEU A 508 2.66 23.43 45.48
N TYR A 509 1.69 23.62 46.37
CA TYR A 509 0.47 24.38 46.08
C TYR A 509 0.64 25.91 46.19
N LEU A 510 1.54 26.40 47.04
CA LEU A 510 1.79 27.84 47.21
C LEU A 510 2.85 28.43 46.28
N SER A 511 3.59 27.62 45.52
CA SER A 511 4.71 28.13 44.69
C SER A 511 4.88 27.39 43.38
N ALA A 512 5.10 26.08 43.39
CA ALA A 512 5.42 25.35 42.16
C ALA A 512 4.23 25.28 41.18
N LEU A 513 3.03 24.96 41.68
CA LEU A 513 1.83 24.80 40.85
C LEU A 513 1.32 26.12 40.25
N PRO A 514 1.21 27.25 40.99
CA PRO A 514 0.84 28.54 40.39
C PRO A 514 1.85 29.04 39.35
N ASN A 515 3.14 28.76 39.53
CA ASN A 515 4.17 29.11 38.55
C ASN A 515 4.02 28.27 37.26
N PHE A 516 3.71 26.97 37.37
CA PHE A 516 3.40 26.12 36.21
C PHE A 516 2.15 26.62 35.48
N GLU A 517 1.06 26.91 36.18
CA GLU A 517 -0.17 27.43 35.56
C GLU A 517 0.08 28.76 34.82
N LYS A 518 0.86 29.66 35.41
CA LYS A 518 1.28 30.92 34.77
C LYS A 518 2.19 30.70 33.55
N ALA A 519 3.12 29.75 33.60
CA ALA A 519 3.99 29.42 32.47
C ALA A 519 3.18 28.89 31.27
N ILE A 520 2.21 28.01 31.53
CA ILE A 520 1.27 27.49 30.54
C ILE A 520 0.40 28.61 29.95
N GLN A 521 -0.18 29.48 30.78
CA GLN A 521 -0.98 30.63 30.32
C GLN A 521 -0.17 31.60 29.43
N ASN A 522 1.11 31.79 29.73
CA ASN A 522 2.03 32.60 28.93
C ASN A 522 2.56 31.88 27.67
N ASN A 523 2.20 30.60 27.45
CA ASN A 523 2.77 29.71 26.44
C ASN A 523 4.31 29.55 26.52
N ASN A 524 4.92 29.82 27.68
CA ASN A 524 6.35 29.60 27.87
C ASN A 524 6.61 28.11 28.18
N ILE A 525 6.91 27.36 27.12
CA ILE A 525 7.10 25.90 27.20
C ILE A 525 8.34 25.52 28.04
N ASP A 526 9.40 26.32 28.04
CA ASP A 526 10.65 25.96 28.72
C ASP A 526 10.52 26.17 30.24
N ASP A 527 9.93 27.29 30.68
CA ASP A 527 9.52 27.49 32.08
C ASP A 527 8.56 26.38 32.53
N SER A 528 7.59 26.02 31.67
CA SER A 528 6.61 24.96 31.97
C SER A 528 7.28 23.60 32.21
N LEU A 529 8.29 23.25 31.42
CA LEU A 529 9.09 22.03 31.60
C LEU A 529 9.95 22.08 32.86
N GLU A 530 10.46 23.24 33.27
CA GLU A 530 11.20 23.39 34.53
C GLU A 530 10.28 23.26 35.75
N GLN A 531 9.18 24.01 35.80
CA GLN A 531 8.22 23.92 36.91
C GLN A 531 7.62 22.51 37.02
N LEU A 532 7.40 21.81 35.90
CA LEU A 532 6.92 20.43 35.89
C LEU A 532 7.93 19.43 36.47
N LYS A 533 9.24 19.59 36.19
CA LYS A 533 10.31 18.80 36.86
C LYS A 533 10.29 19.03 38.37
N ASN A 534 10.18 20.29 38.79
CA ASN A 534 10.12 20.66 40.21
C ASN A 534 8.89 20.03 40.88
N ILE A 535 7.71 20.08 40.23
CA ILE A 535 6.48 19.42 40.69
C ILE A 535 6.68 17.91 40.90
N PHE A 536 7.28 17.20 39.95
CA PHE A 536 7.56 15.77 40.06
C PHE A 536 8.55 15.43 41.20
N GLU A 537 9.60 16.24 41.36
CA GLU A 537 10.59 16.08 42.44
C GLU A 537 10.01 16.32 43.84
N ILE A 538 9.05 17.24 44.00
CA ILE A 538 8.32 17.42 45.27
C ILE A 538 7.41 16.22 45.52
N PHE A 539 6.68 15.77 44.48
CA PHE A 539 5.70 14.70 44.57
C PHE A 539 6.31 13.41 45.14
N LEU A 540 7.44 12.93 44.62
CA LEU A 540 8.12 11.72 45.15
C LEU A 540 8.42 11.81 46.65
N LYS A 541 8.84 13.00 47.11
CA LYS A 541 9.33 13.28 48.47
C LYS A 541 8.20 13.58 49.48
N SER A 542 6.99 13.87 49.01
CA SER A 542 5.84 14.27 49.85
C SER A 542 4.67 13.28 49.81
N VAL A 543 4.63 12.41 48.80
CA VAL A 543 3.59 11.39 48.61
C VAL A 543 3.93 10.09 49.34
N ASP A 544 2.89 9.46 49.88
CA ASP A 544 2.88 8.11 50.41
C ASP A 544 1.62 7.40 49.89
N LEU A 545 1.80 6.28 49.19
CA LEU A 545 0.71 5.50 48.59
C LEU A 545 -0.16 4.75 49.62
N GLY A 546 0.26 4.72 50.89
CA GLY A 546 -0.56 4.23 52.01
C GLY A 546 -1.67 5.20 52.44
N PHE A 547 -1.63 6.47 52.03
CA PHE A 547 -2.56 7.52 52.48
C PHE A 547 -3.41 8.08 51.32
N PRO A 548 -4.43 7.33 50.82
CA PRO A 548 -5.19 7.69 49.61
C PRO A 548 -5.96 9.01 49.69
N ASN A 549 -6.16 9.56 50.89
CA ASN A 549 -6.81 10.86 51.12
C ASN A 549 -5.85 12.06 51.02
N SER A 550 -4.60 11.85 50.55
CA SER A 550 -3.63 12.93 50.32
C SER A 550 -4.09 13.86 49.19
N PRO A 551 -3.99 15.20 49.33
CA PRO A 551 -4.40 16.15 48.28
C PRO A 551 -3.64 15.93 46.97
N HIS A 552 -2.43 15.37 47.03
CA HIS A 552 -1.63 14.98 45.86
C HIS A 552 -2.32 13.98 44.92
N PHE A 553 -3.32 13.23 45.40
CA PHE A 553 -4.08 12.27 44.58
C PHE A 553 -5.35 12.88 43.96
N LYS A 554 -5.64 14.15 44.22
CA LYS A 554 -6.79 14.88 43.66
C LYS A 554 -6.38 16.20 43.00
N GLU A 555 -5.97 17.17 43.81
CA GLU A 555 -5.75 18.57 43.37
C GLU A 555 -4.62 18.69 42.34
N LEU A 556 -3.55 17.91 42.50
CA LEU A 556 -2.44 17.93 41.55
C LEU A 556 -2.82 17.30 40.18
N PRO A 557 -3.39 16.08 40.11
CA PRO A 557 -3.98 15.55 38.89
C PRO A 557 -4.97 16.50 38.20
N GLU A 558 -5.88 17.15 38.95
CA GLU A 558 -6.86 18.10 38.41
C GLU A 558 -6.19 19.28 37.66
N LYS A 559 -5.07 19.81 38.16
CA LYS A 559 -4.33 20.90 37.49
C LYS A 559 -3.38 20.42 36.38
N LEU A 560 -2.84 19.21 36.48
CA LEU A 560 -1.91 18.65 35.48
C LEU A 560 -2.61 17.98 34.29
N ALA A 561 -3.83 17.48 34.45
CA ALA A 561 -4.56 16.71 33.44
C ALA A 561 -4.59 17.38 32.06
N ASN A 562 -5.20 18.56 31.94
CA ASN A 562 -5.42 19.21 30.65
C ASN A 562 -4.10 19.63 29.96
N PRO A 563 -3.13 20.31 30.61
CA PRO A 563 -1.86 20.67 29.95
C PRO A 563 -1.05 19.47 29.48
N LEU A 564 -1.04 18.36 30.23
CA LEU A 564 -0.29 17.16 29.87
C LEU A 564 -0.99 16.37 28.77
N CYS A 565 -2.27 16.05 28.94
CA CYS A 565 -3.01 15.22 27.99
C CYS A 565 -3.27 15.93 26.66
N ASN A 566 -3.46 17.25 26.64
CA ASN A 566 -3.54 18.02 25.39
C ASN A 566 -2.20 18.06 24.62
N SER A 567 -1.08 17.70 25.27
CA SER A 567 0.21 17.54 24.58
C SER A 567 0.46 16.12 24.05
N ILE A 568 -0.48 15.17 24.21
CA ILE A 568 -0.32 13.83 23.64
C ILE A 568 -0.50 13.88 22.11
N ASN A 569 0.60 13.69 21.40
CA ASN A 569 0.69 13.47 19.96
C ASN A 569 1.43 12.15 19.67
N PHE A 570 1.72 11.85 18.40
CA PHE A 570 2.63 10.76 18.00
C PHE A 570 3.66 11.24 16.95
N ASP A 571 4.05 12.52 17.03
CA ASP A 571 4.89 13.15 16.01
C ASP A 571 6.30 12.55 15.93
N GLU A 572 6.87 12.04 17.03
CA GLU A 572 8.17 11.35 17.01
C GLU A 572 8.16 9.97 16.32
N LEU A 573 6.99 9.47 15.91
CA LEU A 573 6.89 8.25 15.12
C LEU A 573 7.03 8.56 13.61
N LYS A 574 6.77 9.80 13.18
CA LYS A 574 6.87 10.21 11.77
C LYS A 574 8.31 10.12 11.30
N ASN A 575 8.58 9.24 10.34
CA ASN A 575 9.91 8.91 9.84
C ASN A 575 10.82 8.21 10.89
N CYS A 576 10.27 7.58 11.93
CA CYS A 576 11.08 6.78 12.87
C CYS A 576 11.72 5.54 12.21
N TYR A 577 11.26 5.15 11.01
CA TYR A 577 11.83 4.09 10.19
C TYR A 577 12.92 4.60 9.23
N ASP A 578 14.17 4.34 9.56
CA ASP A 578 15.28 4.38 8.59
C ASP A 578 15.48 3.00 7.97
N PHE A 579 14.86 2.78 6.80
CA PHE A 579 15.05 1.55 6.02
C PHE A 579 16.45 1.42 5.41
N SER A 580 17.22 2.50 5.28
CA SER A 580 18.57 2.48 4.68
C SER A 580 19.60 1.96 5.69
N ASN A 581 19.55 2.48 6.92
CA ASN A 581 20.41 2.04 8.02
C ASN A 581 19.81 0.89 8.84
N ARG A 582 18.59 0.45 8.51
CA ARG A 582 17.82 -0.58 9.24
C ARG A 582 17.69 -0.22 10.73
N LEU A 583 17.16 0.97 10.99
CA LEU A 583 17.05 1.51 12.35
C LEU A 583 15.63 2.03 12.60
N LEU A 584 15.01 1.58 13.69
CA LEU A 584 13.85 2.23 14.29
C LEU A 584 14.34 3.22 15.35
N LYS A 585 14.31 4.51 15.01
CA LYS A 585 14.77 5.62 15.85
C LYS A 585 13.59 6.47 16.30
N ILE A 586 13.13 6.22 17.52
CA ILE A 586 12.05 6.97 18.16
C ILE A 586 12.70 8.02 19.07
N GLU A 587 12.53 9.31 18.75
CA GLU A 587 13.10 10.42 19.52
C GLU A 587 12.01 11.33 20.10
N PRO A 588 11.45 10.99 21.28
CA PRO A 588 10.40 11.80 21.91
C PRO A 588 10.91 13.21 22.19
N SER A 589 10.28 14.21 21.55
CA SER A 589 10.65 15.61 21.72
C SER A 589 10.69 16.02 23.19
N GLY A 590 11.85 16.50 23.64
CA GLY A 590 12.07 16.98 25.01
C GLY A 590 11.32 18.28 25.34
N ARG A 591 10.68 18.94 24.35
CA ARG A 591 9.82 20.11 24.56
C ARG A 591 8.33 19.76 24.68
N ASN A 592 7.99 18.47 24.71
CA ASN A 592 6.63 17.99 24.91
C ASN A 592 6.41 17.61 26.39
N LEU A 593 5.35 18.13 27.01
CA LEU A 593 5.11 17.97 28.45
C LEU A 593 4.80 16.52 28.84
N PHE A 594 4.05 15.80 28.00
CA PHE A 594 3.76 14.38 28.24
C PHE A 594 5.01 13.49 28.07
N ASN A 595 5.88 13.80 27.09
CA ASN A 595 7.17 13.13 26.95
C ASN A 595 8.08 13.35 28.17
N LEU A 596 7.99 14.50 28.84
CA LEU A 596 8.72 14.75 30.10
C LEU A 596 8.16 13.88 31.25
N LEU A 597 6.83 13.74 31.37
CA LEU A 597 6.21 12.82 32.33
C LEU A 597 6.69 11.38 32.10
N LEU A 598 6.65 10.89 30.86
CA LEU A 598 7.14 9.55 30.51
C LEU A 598 8.64 9.39 30.75
N SER A 599 9.45 10.42 30.42
CA SER A 599 10.89 10.41 30.68
C SER A 599 11.23 10.31 32.16
N TRP A 600 10.42 10.91 33.04
CA TRP A 600 10.58 10.84 34.49
C TRP A 600 10.13 9.47 35.03
N ILE A 601 9.00 8.93 34.56
CA ILE A 601 8.56 7.55 34.90
C ILE A 601 9.65 6.52 34.52
N PHE A 602 10.29 6.68 33.37
CA PHE A 602 11.31 5.75 32.87
C PHE A 602 12.62 5.76 33.69
N GLN A 603 12.89 6.81 34.48
CA GLN A 603 14.05 6.85 35.39
C GLN A 603 13.97 5.75 36.45
N TRP A 604 12.76 5.41 36.90
CA TRP A 604 12.50 4.48 38.00
C TRP A 604 12.30 3.02 37.53
N LYS A 605 12.63 2.71 36.26
CA LYS A 605 12.27 1.41 35.66
C LYS A 605 12.82 0.19 36.41
N THR A 606 14.03 0.31 36.95
CA THR A 606 14.75 -0.75 37.68
C THR A 606 14.47 -0.74 39.19
N GLU A 607 13.58 0.11 39.71
CA GLU A 607 13.24 0.05 41.14
C GLU A 607 12.51 -1.25 41.49
N PRO A 608 12.73 -1.79 42.71
CA PRO A 608 12.01 -2.95 43.23
C PRO A 608 10.53 -2.64 43.40
N ASN A 609 9.69 -3.66 43.30
CA ASN A 609 8.24 -3.56 43.36
C ASN A 609 7.70 -3.40 44.81
N ASP A 610 8.28 -2.48 45.58
CA ASP A 610 7.66 -1.97 46.81
C ASP A 610 6.45 -1.11 46.44
N ASN A 611 5.31 -1.35 47.09
CA ASN A 611 4.06 -0.59 46.95
C ASN A 611 4.21 0.93 47.16
N ASN A 612 5.30 1.42 47.78
CA ASN A 612 5.61 2.85 47.95
C ASN A 612 6.85 3.35 47.19
N SER A 613 7.38 2.55 46.26
CA SER A 613 8.48 2.91 45.35
C SER A 613 8.20 4.19 44.53
N ASN A 614 9.25 4.87 44.07
CA ASN A 614 9.10 6.01 43.16
C ASN A 614 8.48 5.58 41.82
N LYS A 615 8.81 4.36 41.36
CA LYS A 615 8.16 3.65 40.24
C LYS A 615 6.64 3.62 40.38
N TYR A 616 6.09 3.09 41.48
CA TYR A 616 4.64 3.06 41.67
C TYR A 616 4.03 4.42 42.01
N LYS A 617 4.76 5.35 42.64
CA LYS A 617 4.32 6.76 42.79
C LYS A 617 4.14 7.42 41.42
N ALA A 618 5.11 7.23 40.51
CA ALA A 618 5.08 7.78 39.16
C ALA A 618 3.98 7.13 38.30
N PHE A 619 3.75 5.81 38.45
CA PHE A 619 2.61 5.12 37.85
C PHE A 619 1.27 5.64 38.37
N GLU A 620 1.12 5.85 39.67
CA GLU A 620 -0.12 6.39 40.26
C GLU A 620 -0.38 7.82 39.79
N LEU A 621 0.66 8.66 39.67
CA LEU A 621 0.52 10.01 39.13
C LEU A 621 0.06 9.98 37.66
N LEU A 622 0.67 9.15 36.81
CA LEU A 622 0.23 8.94 35.43
C LEU A 622 -1.24 8.49 35.38
N ARG A 623 -1.58 7.45 36.15
CA ARG A 623 -2.94 6.88 36.23
C ARG A 623 -3.96 7.94 36.62
N LEU A 624 -3.66 8.79 37.59
CA LEU A 624 -4.57 9.84 38.07
C LEU A 624 -4.71 11.02 37.10
N ILE A 625 -3.61 11.47 36.48
CA ILE A 625 -3.62 12.49 35.42
C ILE A 625 -4.56 12.09 34.29
N ILE A 626 -4.43 10.86 33.79
CA ILE A 626 -5.27 10.31 32.73
C ILE A 626 -6.73 10.20 33.18
N ASN A 627 -6.99 9.67 34.38
CA ASN A 627 -8.35 9.53 34.90
C ASN A 627 -9.07 10.89 35.08
N CYS A 628 -8.34 11.95 35.47
CA CYS A 628 -8.92 13.29 35.56
C CYS A 628 -9.24 13.86 34.17
N ALA A 629 -8.35 13.69 33.17
CA ALA A 629 -8.61 14.10 31.80
C ALA A 629 -9.81 13.36 31.16
N LYS A 630 -9.98 12.07 31.49
CA LYS A 630 -11.17 11.29 31.09
C LYS A 630 -12.47 11.83 31.73
N GLN A 631 -12.43 12.38 32.94
CA GLN A 631 -13.62 12.98 33.57
C GLN A 631 -14.02 14.31 32.93
N THR A 632 -13.08 15.04 32.31
CA THR A 632 -13.38 16.31 31.61
C THR A 632 -13.73 16.13 30.14
N ASP A 633 -13.15 15.15 29.45
CA ASP A 633 -13.35 14.89 28.01
C ASP A 633 -14.37 13.77 27.71
N GLY A 634 -14.60 12.86 28.66
CA GLY A 634 -15.53 11.72 28.52
C GLY A 634 -15.02 10.57 27.65
N SER A 635 -13.96 10.76 26.86
CA SER A 635 -13.42 9.71 25.98
C SER A 635 -12.61 8.64 26.74
N ASN A 636 -12.74 7.38 26.32
CA ASN A 636 -11.80 6.30 26.70
C ASN A 636 -10.48 6.39 25.90
N GLU A 637 -10.50 7.11 24.78
CA GLU A 637 -9.39 7.23 23.82
C GLU A 637 -8.11 7.80 24.48
N ILE A 638 -8.28 8.70 25.46
CA ILE A 638 -7.17 9.36 26.15
C ILE A 638 -6.34 8.40 27.03
N HIS A 639 -6.96 7.35 27.59
CA HIS A 639 -6.22 6.28 28.27
C HIS A 639 -5.36 5.50 27.29
N ALA A 640 -5.97 5.01 26.20
CA ALA A 640 -5.26 4.20 25.23
C ALA A 640 -4.11 4.99 24.58
N LYS A 641 -4.32 6.27 24.21
CA LYS A 641 -3.24 7.14 23.70
C LYS A 641 -2.07 7.26 24.69
N ALA A 642 -2.36 7.50 25.97
CA ALA A 642 -1.34 7.59 27.01
C ALA A 642 -0.55 6.28 27.19
N ARG A 643 -1.24 5.13 27.15
CA ARG A 643 -0.62 3.80 27.27
C ARG A 643 0.21 3.43 26.04
N SER A 644 -0.29 3.65 24.82
CA SER A 644 0.47 3.51 23.57
C SER A 644 1.73 4.39 23.59
N LYS A 645 1.63 5.64 24.06
CA LYS A 645 2.79 6.55 24.19
C LYS A 645 3.83 6.02 25.19
N LEU A 646 3.42 5.46 26.32
CA LEU A 646 4.33 4.78 27.26
C LEU A 646 5.02 3.56 26.60
N MET A 647 4.27 2.72 25.88
CA MET A 647 4.83 1.58 25.13
C MET A 647 5.89 2.03 24.11
N MET A 648 5.62 3.11 23.36
CA MET A 648 6.58 3.69 22.40
C MET A 648 7.82 4.25 23.08
N TYR A 649 7.66 4.89 24.24
CA TYR A 649 8.78 5.37 25.04
C TYR A 649 9.68 4.22 25.53
N CYS A 650 9.08 3.09 25.89
CA CYS A 650 9.81 1.88 26.28
C CYS A 650 10.62 1.29 25.11
N LEU A 651 10.01 1.16 23.92
CA LEU A 651 10.68 0.67 22.71
C LEU A 651 11.90 1.53 22.35
N GLY A 652 11.72 2.86 22.30
CA GLY A 652 12.76 3.82 21.92
C GLY A 652 13.96 3.92 22.87
N ARG A 653 13.85 3.43 24.11
CA ARG A 653 14.92 3.49 25.14
C ARG A 653 15.39 2.12 25.64
N SER A 654 15.21 1.09 24.83
CA SER A 654 15.47 -0.30 25.21
C SER A 654 16.93 -0.76 25.14
N GLN A 655 17.83 -0.07 24.41
CA GLN A 655 19.20 -0.55 24.12
C GLN A 655 20.37 0.32 24.65
N SER A 656 20.14 1.27 25.58
CA SER A 656 21.18 2.23 26.04
C SER A 656 22.23 1.65 27.01
N SER A 657 22.68 0.41 26.85
CA SER A 657 23.44 -0.34 27.88
C SER A 657 24.71 -1.05 27.39
N GLY A 658 25.26 -0.71 26.21
CA GLY A 658 26.44 -1.41 25.68
C GLY A 658 27.25 -0.69 24.59
N LEU A 659 28.23 0.13 25.01
CA LEU A 659 29.48 0.51 24.34
C LEU A 659 29.50 1.11 22.90
N HIS A 660 28.41 1.11 22.13
CA HIS A 660 28.34 1.74 20.80
C HIS A 660 27.13 2.68 20.66
N ASP A 661 27.38 3.86 20.10
CA ASP A 661 26.50 5.03 20.16
C ASP A 661 25.37 5.05 19.11
N THR A 662 24.87 3.86 18.74
CA THR A 662 23.74 3.72 17.80
C THR A 662 22.42 3.93 18.54
N SER A 663 21.96 5.18 18.54
CA SER A 663 20.75 5.66 19.24
C SER A 663 19.43 5.24 18.58
N GLY A 664 19.23 3.94 18.35
CA GLY A 664 17.99 3.36 17.83
C GLY A 664 17.97 1.84 17.86
N VAL A 665 16.80 1.26 17.63
CA VAL A 665 16.58 -0.18 17.60
C VAL A 665 16.95 -0.75 16.23
N LEU A 666 17.89 -1.69 16.18
CA LEU A 666 18.23 -2.37 14.92
C LEU A 666 17.06 -3.17 14.36
N LEU A 667 16.88 -3.10 13.04
CA LEU A 667 15.92 -3.87 12.25
C LEU A 667 16.63 -4.99 11.48
N ASP A 668 15.91 -6.08 11.21
CA ASP A 668 16.41 -7.13 10.31
C ASP A 668 16.35 -6.73 8.82
N THR A 669 16.79 -7.62 7.95
CA THR A 669 16.81 -7.43 6.49
C THR A 669 15.45 -7.12 5.87
N MET A 670 14.36 -7.41 6.58
CA MET A 670 12.97 -7.25 6.16
C MET A 670 12.20 -6.25 7.06
N GLY A 671 12.91 -5.42 7.82
CA GLY A 671 12.32 -4.30 8.57
C GLY A 671 11.57 -4.64 9.87
N SER A 672 11.65 -5.87 10.40
CA SER A 672 11.15 -6.10 11.77
C SER A 672 12.19 -5.71 12.82
N ILE A 673 11.69 -5.30 13.98
CA ILE A 673 12.48 -5.07 15.19
C ILE A 673 13.33 -6.31 15.49
N ASN A 674 14.65 -6.13 15.59
CA ASN A 674 15.59 -7.16 16.02
C ASN A 674 16.00 -6.95 17.49
N ILE A 675 15.03 -6.61 18.35
CA ILE A 675 15.21 -6.67 19.79
C ILE A 675 15.11 -8.15 20.19
N ILE A 676 16.26 -8.73 20.56
CA ILE A 676 16.38 -10.12 21.02
C ILE A 676 15.44 -10.40 22.21
N ASN A 677 15.27 -9.42 23.10
CA ASN A 677 14.44 -9.49 24.31
C ASN A 677 13.30 -8.44 24.31
N LEU A 678 12.30 -8.54 23.43
CA LEU A 678 11.13 -7.64 23.48
C LEU A 678 10.45 -7.58 24.88
N PRO A 679 10.34 -8.68 25.65
CA PRO A 679 9.77 -8.64 27.00
C PRO A 679 10.48 -7.66 27.95
N GLU A 680 11.82 -7.58 27.90
CA GLU A 680 12.60 -6.61 28.70
C GLU A 680 12.37 -5.18 28.21
N ALA A 681 12.35 -4.99 26.88
CA ALA A 681 12.16 -3.68 26.27
C ALA A 681 10.83 -3.02 26.63
N ILE A 682 9.77 -3.79 26.91
CA ILE A 682 8.44 -3.27 27.30
C ILE A 682 7.94 -3.80 28.66
N GLU A 683 8.87 -4.23 29.52
CA GLU A 683 8.57 -4.69 30.89
C GLU A 683 7.89 -3.58 31.71
N LEU A 684 8.38 -2.34 31.60
CA LEU A 684 7.84 -1.19 32.34
C LEU A 684 6.37 -0.93 32.01
N TYR A 685 6.04 -0.95 30.71
CA TYR A 685 4.67 -0.82 30.20
C TYR A 685 3.78 -2.00 30.65
N THR A 686 4.31 -3.23 30.59
CA THR A 686 3.64 -4.44 31.07
C THR A 686 3.35 -4.38 32.58
N THR A 687 4.27 -3.77 33.35
CA THR A 687 4.13 -3.55 34.80
C THR A 687 3.13 -2.44 35.08
N TYR A 688 3.12 -1.36 34.28
CA TYR A 688 2.12 -0.28 34.38
C TYR A 688 0.71 -0.82 34.14
N LEU A 689 0.48 -1.60 33.07
CA LEU A 689 -0.83 -2.20 32.79
C LEU A 689 -1.34 -3.04 33.98
N LYS A 690 -0.48 -3.89 34.55
CA LYS A 690 -0.84 -4.72 35.72
C LYS A 690 -1.13 -3.88 36.97
N PHE A 691 -0.40 -2.78 37.17
CA PHE A 691 -0.63 -1.82 38.26
C PHE A 691 -1.93 -1.03 38.06
N GLU A 692 -2.21 -0.54 36.86
CA GLU A 692 -3.43 0.19 36.52
C GLU A 692 -4.68 -0.67 36.81
N ILE A 693 -4.68 -1.91 36.30
CA ILE A 693 -5.76 -2.88 36.51
C ILE A 693 -5.90 -3.24 38.00
N SER A 694 -4.81 -3.38 38.77
CA SER A 694 -4.89 -3.71 40.20
C SER A 694 -5.44 -2.57 41.07
N ARG A 695 -5.38 -1.32 40.59
CA ARG A 695 -6.01 -0.15 41.24
C ARG A 695 -7.50 -0.02 40.91
N GLU A 696 -7.95 -0.57 39.78
CA GLU A 696 -9.35 -0.57 39.34
C GLU A 696 -10.13 -1.74 39.96
N LYS A 697 -10.83 -1.47 41.07
CA LYS A 697 -11.50 -2.46 41.95
C LYS A 697 -12.73 -3.18 41.35
N THR A 698 -12.82 -3.31 40.03
CA THR A 698 -14.07 -3.58 39.30
C THR A 698 -14.05 -4.80 38.36
N SER A 699 -12.89 -5.37 38.02
CA SER A 699 -12.81 -6.51 37.09
C SER A 699 -12.78 -7.87 37.81
N SER A 700 -13.83 -8.68 37.64
CA SER A 700 -13.84 -10.09 38.07
C SER A 700 -12.93 -11.01 37.23
N ASN A 701 -12.33 -10.48 36.16
CA ASN A 701 -11.32 -11.14 35.34
C ASN A 701 -10.27 -10.12 34.88
N ALA A 702 -9.21 -9.95 35.68
CA ALA A 702 -8.10 -9.02 35.39
C ALA A 702 -7.26 -9.43 34.16
N GLU A 703 -7.24 -10.72 33.81
CA GLU A 703 -6.53 -11.22 32.62
C GLU A 703 -7.23 -10.75 31.33
N LYS A 704 -8.57 -10.79 31.30
CA LYS A 704 -9.37 -10.27 30.18
C LYS A 704 -9.14 -8.77 29.98
N GLU A 705 -9.11 -7.99 31.06
CA GLU A 705 -8.78 -6.56 31.01
C GLU A 705 -7.38 -6.31 30.44
N PHE A 706 -6.38 -7.07 30.91
CA PHE A 706 -5.01 -6.98 30.41
C PHE A 706 -4.94 -7.26 28.90
N LYS A 707 -5.62 -8.32 28.43
CA LYS A 707 -5.69 -8.68 27.01
C LYS A 707 -6.43 -7.63 26.17
N GLN A 708 -7.52 -7.06 26.69
CA GLN A 708 -8.27 -6.00 26.01
C GLN A 708 -7.46 -4.71 25.83
N ARG A 709 -6.81 -4.21 26.89
CA ARG A 709 -6.02 -2.97 26.85
C ARG A 709 -4.85 -3.09 25.88
N TRP A 710 -4.16 -4.23 25.89
CA TRP A 710 -3.13 -4.54 24.90
C TRP A 710 -3.60 -4.39 23.44
N LEU A 711 -4.81 -4.87 23.13
CA LEU A 711 -5.37 -4.78 21.77
C LEU A 711 -5.78 -3.34 21.43
N GLU A 712 -6.32 -2.57 22.37
CA GLU A 712 -6.61 -1.14 22.21
C GLU A 712 -5.35 -0.33 21.90
N ASP A 713 -4.32 -0.51 22.73
CA ASP A 713 -3.09 0.28 22.68
C ASP A 713 -2.24 -0.04 21.43
N LEU A 714 -2.35 -1.29 20.94
CA LEU A 714 -1.79 -1.70 19.65
C LEU A 714 -2.68 -1.29 18.45
N THR A 715 -4.00 -1.11 18.61
CA THR A 715 -4.87 -0.55 17.55
C THR A 715 -4.43 0.88 17.23
N LEU A 716 -4.28 1.72 18.26
CA LEU A 716 -3.77 3.09 18.09
C LEU A 716 -2.36 3.12 17.50
N LEU A 717 -1.49 2.16 17.84
CA LEU A 717 -0.16 2.08 17.24
C LEU A 717 -0.23 1.77 15.74
N GLN A 718 -1.10 0.83 15.33
CA GLN A 718 -1.34 0.54 13.91
C GLN A 718 -1.86 1.78 13.16
N GLU A 719 -2.80 2.51 13.76
CA GLU A 719 -3.41 3.71 13.16
C GLU A 719 -2.43 4.89 13.03
N ASN A 720 -1.44 5.01 13.92
CA ASN A 720 -0.48 6.11 13.90
C ASN A 720 0.81 5.79 13.11
N GLU A 721 1.43 4.62 13.34
CA GLU A 721 2.57 4.12 12.54
C GLU A 721 2.52 2.59 12.41
N ASN A 722 1.71 2.14 11.47
CA ASN A 722 1.55 0.74 11.06
C ASN A 722 2.89 0.00 10.85
N SER A 723 3.94 0.69 10.37
CA SER A 723 5.28 0.10 10.22
C SER A 723 5.86 -0.38 11.55
N VAL A 724 5.69 0.39 12.63
CA VAL A 724 6.10 -0.01 13.99
C VAL A 724 5.28 -1.23 14.42
N PHE A 725 3.95 -1.16 14.31
CA PHE A 725 3.06 -2.25 14.71
C PHE A 725 3.46 -3.59 14.07
N LEU A 726 3.58 -3.64 12.74
CA LEU A 726 3.92 -4.86 12.00
C LEU A 726 5.33 -5.38 12.32
N SER A 727 6.26 -4.51 12.69
CA SER A 727 7.59 -4.91 13.11
C SER A 727 7.61 -5.66 14.45
N MET A 728 6.64 -5.38 15.32
CA MET A 728 6.47 -6.02 16.64
C MET A 728 5.73 -7.35 16.56
N VAL A 729 4.82 -7.53 15.59
CA VAL A 729 3.94 -8.71 15.46
C VAL A 729 4.66 -10.06 15.64
N PRO A 730 5.81 -10.36 14.97
CA PRO A 730 6.56 -11.60 15.17
C PRO A 730 6.96 -11.88 16.63
N LEU A 731 7.33 -10.82 17.36
CA LEU A 731 7.84 -10.88 18.72
C LEU A 731 6.70 -10.92 19.74
N LEU A 732 5.58 -10.23 19.48
CA LEU A 732 4.35 -10.30 20.27
C LEU A 732 3.78 -11.73 20.27
N LEU A 733 3.65 -12.34 19.08
CA LEU A 733 3.16 -13.72 18.90
C LEU A 733 4.07 -14.77 19.56
N LYS A 734 5.37 -14.51 19.62
CA LYS A 734 6.36 -15.38 20.27
C LYS A 734 6.38 -15.21 21.80
N SER A 735 6.17 -14.00 22.30
CA SER A 735 6.37 -13.66 23.72
C SER A 735 5.11 -13.79 24.58
N TRP A 736 3.93 -13.53 23.99
CA TRP A 736 2.63 -13.62 24.67
C TRP A 736 1.61 -14.34 23.78
N PRO A 737 1.84 -15.62 23.44
CA PRO A 737 0.97 -16.36 22.53
C PRO A 737 -0.47 -16.47 23.06
N ASP A 738 -0.65 -16.51 24.39
CA ASP A 738 -1.95 -16.54 25.06
C ASP A 738 -2.77 -15.24 24.94
N VAL A 739 -2.13 -14.13 24.54
CA VAL A 739 -2.76 -12.83 24.30
C VAL A 739 -3.08 -12.66 22.81
N PHE A 740 -2.19 -13.13 21.92
CA PHE A 740 -2.16 -12.72 20.51
C PHE A 740 -2.42 -13.84 19.49
N VAL A 741 -2.08 -15.10 19.78
CA VAL A 741 -2.26 -16.20 18.82
C VAL A 741 -3.73 -16.59 18.76
N GLY A 742 -4.30 -16.55 17.56
CA GLY A 742 -5.72 -16.84 17.32
C GLY A 742 -6.69 -15.73 17.70
N THR A 743 -6.25 -14.63 18.32
CA THR A 743 -7.10 -13.50 18.71
C THR A 743 -7.63 -12.75 17.47
N PRO A 744 -8.94 -12.81 17.13
CA PRO A 744 -9.42 -12.32 15.83
C PRO A 744 -9.19 -10.83 15.59
N ARG A 745 -9.30 -9.99 16.64
CA ARG A 745 -8.96 -8.56 16.57
C ARG A 745 -7.48 -8.32 16.23
N PHE A 746 -6.56 -9.12 16.78
CA PHE A 746 -5.14 -8.99 16.47
C PHE A 746 -4.84 -9.45 15.03
N ILE A 747 -5.49 -10.52 14.58
CA ILE A 747 -5.40 -10.98 13.18
C ILE A 747 -5.96 -9.92 12.21
N TYR A 748 -7.06 -9.25 12.56
CA TYR A 748 -7.59 -8.11 11.80
C TYR A 748 -6.55 -7.00 11.65
N MET A 749 -5.94 -6.58 12.77
CA MET A 749 -4.92 -5.52 12.80
C MET A 749 -3.71 -5.89 11.94
N ILE A 750 -3.25 -7.14 12.01
CA ILE A 750 -2.23 -7.68 11.10
C ILE A 750 -2.67 -7.52 9.65
N VAL A 751 -3.77 -8.17 9.24
CA VAL A 751 -4.14 -8.28 7.82
C VAL A 751 -4.50 -6.91 7.21
N SER A 752 -5.10 -6.00 7.99
CA SER A 752 -5.45 -4.64 7.54
C SER A 752 -4.24 -3.70 7.44
N GLY A 753 -3.18 -3.93 8.22
CA GLY A 753 -1.93 -3.18 8.12
C GLY A 753 -0.97 -3.68 7.04
N VAL A 754 -0.95 -4.98 6.78
CA VAL A 754 0.13 -5.66 6.04
C VAL A 754 0.27 -5.19 4.58
N ASN A 755 1.49 -4.75 4.22
CA ASN A 755 1.89 -4.56 2.82
C ASN A 755 2.49 -5.85 2.22
N PRO A 756 2.57 -6.01 0.88
CA PRO A 756 2.95 -7.29 0.28
C PRO A 756 4.39 -7.76 0.54
N ALA A 757 5.32 -6.87 0.90
CA ALA A 757 6.66 -7.30 1.33
C ALA A 757 6.61 -7.96 2.72
N ILE A 758 5.74 -7.47 3.60
CA ILE A 758 5.49 -8.04 4.92
C ILE A 758 4.66 -9.34 4.81
N ILE A 759 3.76 -9.48 3.81
CA ILE A 759 3.11 -10.79 3.49
C ILE A 759 4.18 -11.85 3.27
N TYR A 760 5.12 -11.61 2.36
CA TYR A 760 6.16 -12.59 2.02
C TYR A 760 7.03 -12.96 3.24
N LYS A 761 7.31 -11.98 4.12
CA LYS A 761 8.00 -12.23 5.39
C LYS A 761 7.19 -13.11 6.32
N PHE A 762 5.93 -12.75 6.62
CA PHE A 762 5.07 -13.54 7.50
C PHE A 762 4.84 -14.95 6.94
N GLU A 763 4.64 -15.10 5.63
CA GLU A 763 4.57 -16.41 5.00
C GLU A 763 5.86 -17.23 5.21
N THR A 764 7.02 -16.62 5.01
CA THR A 764 8.34 -17.27 5.21
C THR A 764 8.55 -17.69 6.67
N ASP A 765 8.24 -16.81 7.61
CA ASP A 765 8.39 -17.06 9.05
C ASP A 765 7.41 -18.13 9.57
N LEU A 766 6.17 -18.14 9.08
CA LEU A 766 5.15 -19.15 9.38
C LEU A 766 5.54 -20.52 8.79
N ARG A 767 6.02 -20.57 7.54
CA ARG A 767 6.58 -21.78 6.91
C ARG A 767 7.79 -22.31 7.70
N GLN A 768 8.59 -21.41 8.29
CA GLN A 768 9.71 -21.73 9.18
C GLN A 768 9.30 -21.95 10.65
N GLN A 769 7.99 -21.93 10.96
CA GLN A 769 7.41 -22.15 12.29
C GLN A 769 7.98 -21.26 13.42
N LYS A 770 8.47 -20.04 13.10
CA LYS A 770 9.06 -19.13 14.10
C LYS A 770 8.05 -18.62 15.13
N TYR A 771 6.79 -18.57 14.75
CA TYR A 771 5.61 -18.23 15.55
C TYR A 771 4.37 -18.80 14.84
N LYS A 772 3.22 -18.79 15.54
CA LYS A 772 1.90 -19.03 14.94
C LYS A 772 1.15 -17.70 14.86
N ILE A 773 0.23 -17.55 13.91
CA ILE A 773 -0.81 -16.49 13.91
C ILE A 773 -2.17 -17.10 14.27
N ILE A 774 -2.48 -18.25 13.65
CA ILE A 774 -3.68 -19.05 13.93
C ILE A 774 -3.30 -20.09 14.99
N GLY A 775 -4.07 -20.13 16.09
CA GLY A 775 -3.97 -21.16 17.13
C GLY A 775 -4.92 -22.33 16.88
N ASP A 776 -5.27 -23.05 17.94
CA ASP A 776 -6.30 -24.08 17.92
C ASP A 776 -7.65 -23.41 18.25
N ILE A 777 -8.35 -22.92 17.21
CA ILE A 777 -9.48 -21.96 17.33
C ILE A 777 -10.80 -22.60 16.88
N GLU A 778 -11.81 -22.62 17.75
CA GLU A 778 -13.20 -22.78 17.32
C GLU A 778 -13.72 -21.46 16.71
N GLY A 779 -14.31 -21.50 15.51
CA GLY A 779 -14.78 -20.31 14.80
C GLY A 779 -13.80 -19.73 13.76
N VAL A 780 -13.02 -20.59 13.10
CA VAL A 780 -12.17 -20.23 11.94
C VAL A 780 -12.92 -19.41 10.88
N ASP A 781 -14.22 -19.66 10.71
CA ASP A 781 -15.10 -18.93 9.79
C ASP A 781 -15.17 -17.42 10.09
N SER A 782 -15.01 -17.02 11.35
CA SER A 782 -14.96 -15.59 11.74
C SER A 782 -13.64 -14.92 11.33
N ILE A 783 -12.56 -15.69 11.19
CA ILE A 783 -11.24 -15.21 10.74
C ILE A 783 -11.18 -15.20 9.22
N LEU A 784 -11.73 -16.22 8.55
CA LEU A 784 -11.93 -16.22 7.11
C LEU A 784 -12.88 -15.09 6.68
N GLY A 785 -13.96 -14.87 7.43
CA GLY A 785 -14.90 -13.74 7.30
C GLY A 785 -14.30 -12.36 7.66
N LEU A 786 -13.07 -12.30 8.15
CA LEU A 786 -12.30 -11.07 8.36
C LEU A 786 -11.29 -10.83 7.23
N ILE A 787 -10.62 -11.88 6.76
CA ILE A 787 -9.79 -11.86 5.55
C ILE A 787 -10.64 -11.46 4.33
N TYR A 788 -11.89 -11.96 4.28
CA TYR A 788 -13.00 -11.50 3.42
C TYR A 788 -13.09 -9.98 3.25
N TYR A 789 -12.97 -9.23 4.34
CA TYR A 789 -13.28 -7.80 4.37
C TYR A 789 -12.08 -6.93 3.99
N ILE A 790 -10.89 -7.52 3.84
CA ILE A 790 -9.63 -6.82 3.62
C ILE A 790 -9.02 -7.15 2.23
N CYS A 791 -9.27 -8.35 1.70
CA CYS A 791 -8.87 -8.80 0.37
C CYS A 791 -10.00 -8.63 -0.66
#